data_AF-S7UXQ7-F1
#
_entry.id   AF-S7UXQ7-F1
#
_cell.length_a   1.000
_cell.length_b   1.000
_cell.length_c   1.000
_cell.angle_alpha   90.00
_cell.angle_beta   90.00
_cell.angle_gamma   90.00
#
_symmetry.space_group_name_H-M   'P 1'
#
loop_
_entity.id
_entity.type
_entity.pdbx_description
1 polymer ?
#
loop_
_entity_poly.entity_id
_entity_poly.type
_entity_poly.pdbx_seq_one_letter_code
_entity_poly.pdbx_strand_id
1 'polypeptide(L)'
;MIVLGINGVSDIFHDASATIVIDGSVIASVEEERFNRVKHTNGIPFNAIDFCLKKAGVKFSEIDYVGYYLLPELFIKTFYCDVVENYGGDEPSLTCYLTAGERIKNIERDLRNHYKWGRRTKFENVPHHLAHAASAFYTSGFDESLVLTIDGSGEFESSAVFYGNWPHLEKKHDFLVYPFSLGFIYAHFAEHLGFPGISGSGKLMGLAGFGKPINGLLDDVITLTNDLYRPIDIDLSFFNYHITGASFSAKGLSRFGEARRKSEGFSQWHYDLAATIQEALEKSIVHLVKATHELYPDVERLCTSGGVSLNISANRKILELGAFKEVYFTPASNDAGTSLGCAQALYHEHGEPKRRHLFSVYTGPDMTCDFDIDAALDKYKDEIEWEVLGADVANHAAKTLANGGIIGWAQGRMEWGPRALGARSILANPLVPDIKARMDRNVKKREPFRPYAASVLQEEAHKWFKMPISNYMLLETDVLDDVKHKIPGVVHVDGTCRPQSVSKESNPKYYDLLLNFFQITGCPLVLNTSFNMHGEPIVNTPEEILHDLLISGLDAVYINDVCVVRRHPECPTSVLQQEYTDKNDLSISEDITTQNSSGQATVAPSPRKKYSPAWFSVANIDSWQKAVQLWKAHGRELLSEQPKRPCPACACGDSTPLFQSYDGHAYHVCANCGCWFVPYQVDEHLFARFFVRNEEAARLARTMARNRLAVANDTDRDRFEMLLNRLEPSEESTILDIGANAGQFVSFAREKGFSAFGLEADPYALEEARRLERPVVCDAAQLPAQSYDMICLWETLEHVADPHALLLFAKSKLADGGIVALTMPNLNNLQLQQMRESNPHAHGGYNTPGHINFFGINQLRVLLERVGLSVIYYESMYSSDYVLQYGYLTGLCRGVQIGPVQDSERYFEYPASIDDIAPYLYSLEHRHKTGPILFCVAGRVEDQQRHISIGEKLRKHHTFELRRLGFAKIEHKIAIPFSVASNRKIQVVLCANNHAPDSLSGLLVELGLQGMGLDLDLLSNLRPSPVVSRHYTAGRKGIFFAEENVRYEYTLISKKIPLKAGEYILSACGGSMKGNCAMGILDVNDDVWLIPPSPMSNTVSAADVADWMMR
;
A
#
# COMPACT_ATOMS: atom_id res chain seq x y z
N MET A 1 29.20 1.13 -27.51
CA MET A 1 28.90 0.83 -26.10
C MET A 1 27.41 0.97 -25.88
N ILE A 2 26.78 -0.03 -25.28
CA ILE A 2 25.34 -0.10 -24.99
C ILE A 2 25.16 -0.14 -23.47
N VAL A 3 24.43 0.83 -22.91
CA VAL A 3 24.18 0.94 -21.48
C VAL A 3 22.67 0.99 -21.22
N LEU A 4 22.20 0.16 -20.29
CA LEU A 4 20.82 0.16 -19.80
C LEU A 4 20.82 0.67 -18.35
N GLY A 5 20.28 1.86 -18.11
CA GLY A 5 20.06 2.38 -16.76
C GLY A 5 18.63 2.09 -16.28
N ILE A 6 18.48 1.75 -15.00
CA ILE A 6 17.18 1.38 -14.40
C ILE A 6 16.98 2.01 -13.01
N ASN A 7 15.73 2.35 -12.72
CA ASN A 7 15.21 2.66 -11.40
C ASN A 7 14.01 1.75 -11.10
N GLY A 8 13.87 1.33 -9.84
CA GLY A 8 12.69 0.67 -9.32
C GLY A 8 13.01 -0.58 -8.50
N VAL A 9 12.63 -0.55 -7.22
CA VAL A 9 12.58 -1.72 -6.32
C VAL A 9 11.24 -1.72 -5.59
N SER A 10 10.78 -2.91 -5.23
CA SER A 10 9.46 -3.19 -4.65
C SER A 10 9.14 -2.38 -3.38
N ASP A 11 7.84 -2.16 -3.17
CA ASP A 11 7.15 -1.79 -1.91
C ASP A 11 7.55 -0.46 -1.22
N ILE A 12 8.77 0.05 -1.46
CA ILE A 12 9.38 1.15 -0.68
C ILE A 12 9.84 2.31 -1.59
N PHE A 13 10.14 2.04 -2.85
CA PHE A 13 10.49 3.07 -3.85
C PHE A 13 9.33 3.35 -4.81
N HIS A 14 9.50 4.32 -5.70
CA HIS A 14 8.48 4.80 -6.62
C HIS A 14 9.11 5.22 -7.96
N ASP A 15 8.26 5.56 -8.94
CA ASP A 15 8.66 6.09 -10.26
C ASP A 15 9.63 5.17 -11.05
N ALA A 16 9.42 3.84 -10.95
CA ALA A 16 10.21 2.84 -11.65
C ALA A 16 10.28 3.11 -13.17
N SER A 17 11.47 2.96 -13.76
CA SER A 17 11.74 3.40 -15.13
C SER A 17 13.02 2.79 -15.70
N ALA A 18 13.13 2.77 -17.03
CA ALA A 18 14.31 2.30 -17.74
C ALA A 18 14.73 3.27 -18.84
N THR A 19 16.03 3.34 -19.09
CA THR A 19 16.65 4.12 -20.17
C THR A 19 17.75 3.31 -20.86
N ILE A 20 17.82 3.35 -22.18
CA ILE A 20 18.92 2.77 -22.96
C ILE A 20 19.68 3.82 -23.77
N VAL A 21 21.00 3.80 -23.61
CA VAL A 21 21.98 4.67 -24.29
C VAL A 21 22.87 3.83 -25.18
N ILE A 22 23.09 4.29 -26.42
CA ILE A 22 24.02 3.68 -27.37
C ILE A 22 24.98 4.77 -27.86
N ASP A 23 26.28 4.59 -27.64
CA ASP A 23 27.34 5.52 -28.05
C ASP A 23 27.03 7.00 -27.69
N GLY A 24 26.55 7.21 -26.46
CA GLY A 24 26.22 8.54 -25.92
C GLY A 24 24.87 9.10 -26.37
N SER A 25 24.15 8.43 -27.27
CA SER A 25 22.79 8.81 -27.68
C SER A 25 21.74 8.10 -26.83
N VAL A 26 20.81 8.86 -26.23
CA VAL A 26 19.62 8.30 -25.57
C VAL A 26 18.67 7.80 -26.65
N ILE A 27 18.41 6.49 -26.68
CA ILE A 27 17.55 5.88 -27.70
C ILE A 27 16.09 5.81 -27.21
N ALA A 28 15.91 5.45 -25.94
CA ALA A 28 14.62 5.41 -25.25
C ALA A 28 14.78 5.60 -23.74
N SER A 29 13.79 6.24 -23.13
CA SER A 29 13.62 6.46 -21.69
C SER A 29 12.11 6.43 -21.42
N VAL A 30 11.63 5.62 -20.48
CA VAL A 30 10.19 5.49 -20.19
C VAL A 30 9.91 4.98 -18.77
N GLU A 31 8.83 5.47 -18.17
CA GLU A 31 8.34 5.06 -16.84
C GLU A 31 7.47 3.79 -16.96
N GLU A 32 7.65 2.85 -16.03
CA GLU A 32 6.94 1.56 -15.99
C GLU A 32 5.41 1.76 -15.85
N GLU A 33 4.98 2.83 -15.15
CA GLU A 33 3.57 3.15 -14.95
C GLU A 33 2.80 3.38 -16.27
N ARG A 34 3.51 3.75 -17.35
CA ARG A 34 2.92 3.92 -18.69
C ARG A 34 2.46 2.58 -19.30
N PHE A 35 3.01 1.45 -18.86
CA PHE A 35 2.69 0.11 -19.39
C PHE A 35 1.74 -0.66 -18.48
N ASN A 36 2.02 -0.72 -17.18
CA ASN A 36 1.22 -1.52 -16.25
C ASN A 36 -0.02 -0.77 -15.70
N ARG A 37 -0.16 0.52 -16.00
CA ARG A 37 -1.22 1.44 -15.53
C ARG A 37 -1.24 1.69 -14.01
N VAL A 38 -0.24 1.21 -13.27
CA VAL A 38 -0.08 1.41 -11.82
C VAL A 38 0.71 2.67 -11.55
N LYS A 39 0.01 3.74 -11.15
CA LYS A 39 0.65 5.05 -10.92
C LYS A 39 1.67 5.00 -9.77
N HIS A 40 2.82 5.63 -9.98
CA HIS A 40 4.00 5.57 -9.11
C HIS A 40 4.46 4.12 -8.86
N THR A 41 4.54 3.33 -9.93
CA THR A 41 4.95 1.91 -9.88
C THR A 41 6.19 1.71 -9.01
N ASN A 42 6.07 0.77 -8.08
CA ASN A 42 7.15 0.22 -7.29
C ASN A 42 7.55 -1.16 -7.86
N GLY A 43 8.84 -1.51 -7.80
CA GLY A 43 9.35 -2.77 -8.39
C GLY A 43 10.19 -2.60 -9.65
N ILE A 44 10.68 -3.72 -10.19
CA ILE A 44 11.61 -3.76 -11.32
C ILE A 44 10.86 -3.40 -12.62
N PRO A 45 11.38 -2.47 -13.44
CA PRO A 45 10.67 -1.89 -14.59
C PRO A 45 10.75 -2.78 -15.85
N PHE A 46 10.24 -4.02 -15.78
CA PHE A 46 10.39 -5.01 -16.85
C PHE A 46 9.78 -4.56 -18.19
N ASN A 47 8.61 -3.91 -18.21
CA ASN A 47 7.99 -3.48 -19.47
C ASN A 47 8.76 -2.31 -20.11
N ALA A 48 9.29 -1.40 -19.29
CA ALA A 48 10.15 -0.32 -19.75
C ALA A 48 11.51 -0.82 -20.27
N ILE A 49 12.10 -1.83 -19.63
CA ILE A 49 13.33 -2.51 -20.12
C ILE A 49 13.05 -3.16 -21.48
N ASP A 50 11.97 -3.94 -21.59
CA ASP A 50 11.59 -4.61 -22.84
C ASP A 50 11.30 -3.62 -23.97
N PHE A 51 10.63 -2.51 -23.67
CA PHE A 51 10.46 -1.40 -24.62
C PHE A 51 11.80 -0.81 -25.06
N CYS A 52 12.70 -0.51 -24.12
CA CYS A 52 14.02 0.03 -24.42
C CYS A 52 14.83 -0.90 -25.33
N LEU A 53 14.90 -2.19 -25.01
CA LEU A 53 15.54 -3.22 -25.84
C LEU A 53 14.94 -3.29 -27.24
N LYS A 54 13.59 -3.35 -27.35
CA LYS A 54 12.86 -3.37 -28.62
C LYS A 54 13.16 -2.12 -29.45
N LYS A 55 13.13 -0.92 -28.85
CA LYS A 55 13.32 0.36 -29.56
C LYS A 55 14.77 0.55 -30.02
N ALA A 56 15.73 0.01 -29.28
CA ALA A 56 17.14 -0.04 -29.66
C ALA A 56 17.46 -1.15 -30.69
N GLY A 57 16.59 -2.15 -30.85
CA GLY A 57 16.84 -3.29 -31.73
C GLY A 57 17.91 -4.27 -31.21
N VAL A 58 18.16 -4.28 -29.89
CA VAL A 58 19.22 -5.07 -29.24
C VAL A 58 18.63 -6.07 -28.25
N LYS A 59 19.34 -7.17 -28.01
CA LYS A 59 19.02 -8.13 -26.94
C LYS A 59 19.70 -7.71 -25.65
N PHE A 60 19.14 -8.12 -24.51
CA PHE A 60 19.79 -7.93 -23.21
C PHE A 60 21.23 -8.48 -23.17
N SER A 61 21.50 -9.58 -23.89
CA SER A 61 22.83 -10.18 -24.01
C SER A 61 23.88 -9.34 -24.76
N GLU A 62 23.46 -8.25 -25.38
CA GLU A 62 24.31 -7.32 -26.15
C GLU A 62 24.58 -6.01 -25.38
N ILE A 63 23.98 -5.84 -24.19
CA ILE A 63 24.29 -4.75 -23.27
C ILE A 63 25.71 -4.94 -22.71
N ASP A 64 26.50 -3.87 -22.69
CA ASP A 64 27.81 -3.84 -22.04
C ASP A 64 27.66 -3.61 -20.53
N TYR A 65 26.82 -2.64 -20.12
CA TYR A 65 26.60 -2.25 -18.72
C TYR A 65 25.12 -2.07 -18.38
N VAL A 66 24.69 -2.64 -17.25
CA VAL A 66 23.41 -2.39 -16.61
C VAL A 66 23.65 -1.54 -15.37
N GLY A 67 23.10 -0.33 -15.34
CA GLY A 67 23.26 0.63 -14.25
C GLY A 67 22.03 0.70 -13.35
N TYR A 68 22.21 0.63 -12.04
CA TYR A 68 21.15 0.82 -11.06
C TYR A 68 21.44 2.00 -10.12
N TYR A 69 20.42 2.79 -9.80
CA TYR A 69 20.55 4.17 -9.29
C TYR A 69 20.85 4.36 -7.80
N LEU A 70 21.22 3.31 -7.07
CA LEU A 70 21.41 3.40 -5.62
C LEU A 70 22.47 2.40 -5.13
N LEU A 71 23.31 2.81 -4.17
CA LEU A 71 24.28 1.95 -3.50
C LEU A 71 23.65 1.21 -2.30
N PRO A 72 23.36 -0.12 -2.39
CA PRO A 72 22.63 -0.84 -1.34
C PRO A 72 23.30 -0.84 0.02
N GLU A 73 24.63 -0.96 0.10
CA GLU A 73 25.37 -0.99 1.35
C GLU A 73 25.26 0.33 2.12
N LEU A 74 25.27 1.44 1.39
CA LEU A 74 25.15 2.78 1.96
C LEU A 74 23.73 3.06 2.40
N PHE A 75 22.74 2.79 1.54
CA PHE A 75 21.31 2.93 1.88
C PHE A 75 20.95 2.13 3.14
N ILE A 76 21.34 0.85 3.22
CA ILE A 76 21.12 0.03 4.43
C ILE A 76 21.75 0.68 5.65
N LYS A 77 22.99 1.16 5.54
CA LYS A 77 23.73 1.75 6.66
C LYS A 77 23.04 3.00 7.19
N THR A 78 22.56 3.90 6.33
CA THR A 78 21.88 5.14 6.73
C THR A 78 20.68 4.86 7.63
N PHE A 79 19.74 4.05 7.14
CA PHE A 79 18.50 3.76 7.86
C PHE A 79 18.69 2.77 9.02
N TYR A 80 19.71 1.90 8.96
CA TYR A 80 20.07 1.04 10.09
C TYR A 80 20.63 1.85 11.26
N CYS A 81 21.59 2.76 11.01
CA CYS A 81 22.14 3.63 12.04
C CYS A 81 21.05 4.48 12.68
N ASP A 82 20.23 5.16 11.87
CA ASP A 82 19.15 6.01 12.37
C ASP A 82 18.14 5.23 13.25
N VAL A 83 17.66 4.07 12.78
CA VAL A 83 16.66 3.30 13.54
C VAL A 83 17.24 2.65 14.80
N VAL A 84 18.50 2.19 14.77
CA VAL A 84 19.13 1.57 15.95
C VAL A 84 19.54 2.60 16.99
N GLU A 85 20.09 3.75 16.57
CA GLU A 85 20.55 4.80 17.48
C GLU A 85 19.37 5.57 18.11
N ASN A 86 18.25 5.74 17.39
CA ASN A 86 17.11 6.54 17.87
C ASN A 86 15.92 5.72 18.44
N TYR A 87 15.74 4.44 18.09
CA TYR A 87 14.67 3.57 18.64
C TYR A 87 15.14 2.45 19.57
N GLY A 88 16.45 2.20 19.66
CA GLY A 88 16.94 0.98 20.30
C GLY A 88 16.53 -0.31 19.56
N GLY A 89 16.02 -0.19 18.33
CA GLY A 89 15.67 -1.30 17.44
C GLY A 89 14.19 -1.70 17.38
N ASP A 90 13.23 -0.78 17.49
CA ASP A 90 11.81 -1.11 17.21
C ASP A 90 11.64 -1.67 15.78
N GLU A 91 11.02 -2.84 15.72
CA GLU A 91 11.18 -3.81 14.62
C GLU A 91 10.57 -3.41 13.25
N PRO A 92 9.40 -2.73 13.14
CA PRO A 92 8.73 -2.56 11.85
C PRO A 92 9.49 -1.70 10.82
N SER A 93 10.00 -0.53 11.25
CA SER A 93 10.73 0.38 10.35
C SER A 93 12.07 -0.22 9.94
N LEU A 94 12.78 -0.85 10.89
CA LEU A 94 14.05 -1.53 10.62
C LEU A 94 13.85 -2.68 9.61
N THR A 95 12.81 -3.50 9.81
CA THR A 95 12.47 -4.61 8.90
C THR A 95 12.14 -4.09 7.50
N CYS A 96 11.44 -2.96 7.40
CA CYS A 96 11.15 -2.31 6.12
C CYS A 96 12.43 -1.94 5.37
N TYR A 97 13.34 -1.16 5.99
CA TYR A 97 14.58 -0.74 5.33
C TYR A 97 15.57 -1.88 5.05
N LEU A 98 15.67 -2.89 5.94
CA LEU A 98 16.46 -4.09 5.70
C LEU A 98 15.89 -4.89 4.52
N THR A 99 14.56 -5.06 4.45
CA THR A 99 13.90 -5.73 3.31
C THR A 99 14.11 -4.96 2.00
N ALA A 100 14.03 -3.62 2.00
CA ALA A 100 14.44 -2.80 0.85
C ALA A 100 15.88 -3.12 0.44
N GLY A 101 16.82 -3.03 1.38
CA GLY A 101 18.24 -3.25 1.15
C GLY A 101 18.57 -4.63 0.56
N GLU A 102 17.96 -5.69 1.11
CA GLU A 102 18.10 -7.05 0.57
C GLU A 102 17.50 -7.17 -0.83
N ARG A 103 16.33 -6.58 -1.09
CA ARG A 103 15.72 -6.61 -2.42
C ARG A 103 16.53 -5.79 -3.43
N ILE A 104 17.15 -4.67 -3.03
CA ILE A 104 18.11 -3.92 -3.87
C ILE A 104 19.31 -4.81 -4.22
N LYS A 105 19.92 -5.50 -3.25
CA LYS A 105 21.03 -6.44 -3.49
C LYS A 105 20.67 -7.57 -4.45
N ASN A 106 19.38 -7.90 -4.57
CA ASN A 106 18.88 -8.98 -5.41
C ASN A 106 18.50 -8.56 -6.84
N ILE A 107 18.50 -7.27 -7.19
CA ILE A 107 18.12 -6.80 -8.54
C ILE A 107 18.93 -7.49 -9.64
N GLU A 108 20.26 -7.54 -9.47
CA GLU A 108 21.14 -8.19 -10.46
C GLU A 108 20.74 -9.65 -10.67
N ARG A 109 20.49 -10.39 -9.57
CA ARG A 109 20.05 -11.79 -9.60
C ARG A 109 18.70 -11.92 -10.29
N ASP A 110 17.75 -11.04 -10.00
CA ASP A 110 16.40 -11.13 -10.53
C ASP A 110 16.36 -10.76 -12.03
N LEU A 111 17.19 -9.82 -12.47
CA LEU A 111 17.48 -9.56 -13.89
C LEU A 111 18.24 -10.71 -14.58
N ARG A 112 19.14 -11.42 -13.87
CA ARG A 112 19.81 -12.64 -14.36
C ARG A 112 18.88 -13.83 -14.49
N ASN A 113 17.82 -13.88 -13.70
CA ASN A 113 16.76 -14.89 -13.80
C ASN A 113 15.79 -14.57 -14.96
N HIS A 114 15.48 -13.29 -15.19
CA HIS A 114 14.55 -12.87 -16.24
C HIS A 114 15.19 -12.84 -17.64
N TYR A 115 16.39 -12.29 -17.76
CA TYR A 115 17.05 -12.03 -19.04
C TYR A 115 18.26 -12.96 -19.30
N LYS A 116 18.61 -13.14 -20.57
CA LYS A 116 19.86 -13.81 -20.97
C LYS A 116 20.98 -12.80 -21.04
N TRP A 117 21.98 -12.93 -20.17
CA TRP A 117 23.12 -12.02 -20.08
C TRP A 117 24.23 -12.37 -21.07
N GLY A 118 24.94 -11.36 -21.55
CA GLY A 118 26.17 -11.53 -22.31
C GLY A 118 27.32 -11.88 -21.40
N ARG A 119 28.36 -12.55 -21.94
CA ARG A 119 29.61 -12.83 -21.19
C ARG A 119 30.37 -11.58 -20.74
N ARG A 120 30.03 -10.41 -21.29
CA ARG A 120 30.64 -9.10 -20.98
C ARG A 120 29.69 -8.15 -20.27
N THR A 121 28.41 -8.49 -20.15
CA THR A 121 27.40 -7.64 -19.51
C THR A 121 27.68 -7.53 -18.02
N LYS A 122 28.02 -6.33 -17.57
CA LYS A 122 28.24 -5.98 -16.16
C LYS A 122 26.99 -5.39 -15.53
N PHE A 123 26.92 -5.46 -14.20
CA PHE A 123 25.97 -4.72 -13.37
C PHE A 123 26.77 -3.79 -12.46
N GLU A 124 26.42 -2.50 -12.43
CA GLU A 124 27.10 -1.51 -11.61
C GLU A 124 26.08 -0.57 -10.97
N ASN A 125 26.29 -0.25 -9.69
CA ASN A 125 25.46 0.69 -8.94
C ASN A 125 26.03 2.10 -9.07
N VAL A 126 25.18 3.09 -9.31
CA VAL A 126 25.49 4.51 -9.46
C VAL A 126 24.88 5.26 -8.28
N PRO A 127 25.59 6.18 -7.59
CA PRO A 127 25.02 6.97 -6.50
C PRO A 127 23.77 7.76 -6.92
N HIS A 128 22.73 7.82 -6.08
CA HIS A 128 21.42 8.41 -6.42
C HIS A 128 21.53 9.87 -6.89
N HIS A 129 22.25 10.71 -6.14
CA HIS A 129 22.44 12.10 -6.53
C HIS A 129 23.41 12.27 -7.72
N LEU A 130 24.33 11.33 -7.98
CA LEU A 130 25.11 11.34 -9.21
C LEU A 130 24.23 11.02 -10.42
N ALA A 131 23.26 10.10 -10.29
CA ALA A 131 22.28 9.83 -11.32
C ALA A 131 21.41 11.07 -11.60
N HIS A 132 20.86 11.72 -10.58
CA HIS A 132 20.14 13.00 -10.73
C HIS A 132 21.01 14.09 -11.37
N ALA A 133 22.28 14.20 -11.00
CA ALA A 133 23.18 15.20 -11.58
C ALA A 133 23.51 14.90 -13.05
N ALA A 134 23.75 13.62 -13.38
CA ALA A 134 24.04 13.16 -14.73
C ALA A 134 22.85 13.39 -15.68
N SER A 135 21.63 13.04 -15.25
CA SER A 135 20.42 13.24 -16.06
C SER A 135 20.16 14.70 -16.41
N ALA A 136 20.64 15.63 -15.58
CA ALA A 136 20.56 17.07 -15.81
C ALA A 136 21.71 17.57 -16.71
N PHE A 137 22.97 17.33 -16.32
CA PHE A 137 24.13 17.88 -17.02
C PHE A 137 24.23 17.38 -18.46
N TYR A 138 24.08 16.07 -18.69
CA TYR A 138 24.27 15.47 -20.00
C TYR A 138 23.09 15.72 -20.96
N THR A 139 21.94 16.21 -20.47
CA THR A 139 20.79 16.62 -21.30
C THR A 139 20.67 18.13 -21.51
N SER A 140 21.31 18.94 -20.66
CA SER A 140 21.26 20.41 -20.70
C SER A 140 21.82 21.03 -22.00
N GLY A 141 22.83 20.41 -22.60
CA GLY A 141 23.63 20.98 -23.69
C GLY A 141 24.72 21.96 -23.24
N PHE A 142 24.91 22.19 -21.93
CA PHE A 142 25.91 23.13 -21.39
C PHE A 142 27.29 22.49 -21.25
N ASP A 143 28.33 23.00 -21.93
CA ASP A 143 29.69 22.43 -21.86
C ASP A 143 30.30 22.51 -20.45
N GLU A 144 29.98 23.59 -19.74
CA GLU A 144 30.30 23.79 -18.33
C GLU A 144 29.04 24.27 -17.59
N SER A 145 28.74 23.66 -16.44
CA SER A 145 27.62 24.01 -15.56
C SER A 145 27.84 23.44 -14.15
N LEU A 146 27.34 24.15 -13.14
CA LEU A 146 27.03 23.51 -11.85
C LEU A 146 25.73 22.70 -11.98
N VAL A 147 25.56 21.70 -11.12
CA VAL A 147 24.29 20.99 -10.96
C VAL A 147 23.91 21.00 -9.49
N LEU A 148 22.74 21.56 -9.16
CA LEU A 148 22.17 21.52 -7.83
C LEU A 148 21.06 20.47 -7.79
N THR A 149 21.32 19.38 -7.07
CA THR A 149 20.33 18.32 -6.81
C THR A 149 19.58 18.65 -5.53
N ILE A 150 18.25 18.53 -5.52
CA ILE A 150 17.40 18.77 -4.35
C ILE A 150 16.25 17.76 -4.35
N ASP A 151 16.23 16.86 -3.37
CA ASP A 151 15.36 15.68 -3.39
C ASP A 151 14.80 15.32 -1.99
N GLY A 152 14.07 14.20 -1.90
CA GLY A 152 13.70 13.56 -0.64
C GLY A 152 14.94 13.05 0.09
N SER A 153 15.55 11.99 -0.45
CA SER A 153 16.83 11.42 0.00
C SER A 153 17.38 10.49 -1.09
N GLY A 154 18.68 10.54 -1.34
CA GLY A 154 19.43 9.41 -1.90
C GLY A 154 19.87 8.45 -0.80
N GLU A 155 21.11 7.96 -0.88
CA GLU A 155 21.72 7.12 0.16
C GLU A 155 21.91 7.86 1.48
N PHE A 156 22.49 9.07 1.45
CA PHE A 156 22.65 9.94 2.63
C PHE A 156 22.21 11.36 2.32
N GLU A 157 22.60 11.90 1.18
CA GLU A 157 22.30 13.27 0.79
C GLU A 157 20.82 13.49 0.45
N SER A 158 20.33 14.70 0.71
CA SER A 158 19.04 15.21 0.21
C SER A 158 19.25 16.44 -0.68
N SER A 159 20.41 17.09 -0.60
CA SER A 159 20.85 18.09 -1.58
C SER A 159 22.37 18.14 -1.70
N ALA A 160 22.86 18.16 -2.95
CA ALA A 160 24.29 18.14 -3.27
C ALA A 160 24.61 18.97 -4.53
N VAL A 161 25.82 19.54 -4.55
CA VAL A 161 26.37 20.30 -5.67
C VAL A 161 27.39 19.47 -6.45
N PHE A 162 27.22 19.45 -7.76
CA PHE A 162 28.16 18.87 -8.71
C PHE A 162 28.69 19.94 -9.65
N TYR A 163 29.89 19.75 -10.18
CA TYR A 163 30.48 20.55 -11.25
C TYR A 163 30.65 19.66 -12.48
N GLY A 164 30.00 20.05 -13.58
CA GLY A 164 30.12 19.41 -14.88
C GLY A 164 30.98 20.25 -15.81
N ASN A 165 32.00 19.63 -16.40
CA ASN A 165 32.82 20.17 -17.47
C ASN A 165 33.07 19.06 -18.48
N TRP A 166 32.45 19.17 -19.66
CA TRP A 166 32.25 18.05 -20.58
C TRP A 166 33.57 17.37 -20.98
N PRO A 167 33.65 16.02 -20.90
CA PRO A 167 32.58 15.05 -20.63
C PRO A 167 32.45 14.65 -19.15
N HIS A 168 33.13 15.34 -18.23
CA HIS A 168 33.24 14.95 -16.83
C HIS A 168 32.17 15.60 -15.95
N LEU A 169 31.80 14.89 -14.88
CA LEU A 169 30.88 15.35 -13.84
C LEU A 169 31.43 14.89 -12.49
N GLU A 170 31.59 15.83 -11.55
CA GLU A 170 32.23 15.58 -10.26
C GLU A 170 31.36 16.12 -9.12
N LYS A 171 31.09 15.29 -8.10
CA LYS A 171 30.44 15.74 -6.86
C LYS A 171 31.40 16.63 -6.09
N LYS A 172 30.97 17.82 -5.68
CA LYS A 172 31.82 18.78 -4.96
C LYS A 172 31.56 18.79 -3.46
N HIS A 173 30.30 18.79 -3.02
CA HIS A 173 29.91 18.64 -1.61
C HIS A 173 28.40 18.40 -1.48
N ASP A 174 28.02 17.92 -0.30
CA ASP A 174 26.64 17.85 0.17
C ASP A 174 26.28 19.13 0.94
N PHE A 175 25.08 19.66 0.71
CA PHE A 175 24.51 20.75 1.52
C PHE A 175 23.60 20.22 2.63
N LEU A 176 22.84 19.17 2.32
CA LEU A 176 21.88 18.56 3.23
C LEU A 176 21.99 17.04 3.14
N VAL A 177 21.94 16.41 4.31
CA VAL A 177 21.99 14.95 4.48
C VAL A 177 20.85 14.52 5.40
N TYR A 178 20.37 13.31 5.21
CA TYR A 178 19.36 12.66 6.03
C TYR A 178 19.71 12.75 7.53
N PRO A 179 18.75 13.04 8.42
CA PRO A 179 17.32 13.26 8.14
C PRO A 179 16.96 14.69 7.66
N PHE A 180 17.90 15.62 7.55
CA PHE A 180 17.64 17.00 7.13
C PHE A 180 17.30 17.05 5.63
N SER A 181 16.00 17.18 5.29
CA SER A 181 15.53 17.20 3.90
C SER A 181 14.40 18.20 3.65
N LEU A 182 14.60 19.12 2.71
CA LEU A 182 13.54 20.02 2.22
C LEU A 182 12.42 19.24 1.53
N GLY A 183 12.76 18.17 0.81
CA GLY A 183 11.78 17.31 0.13
C GLY A 183 10.86 16.61 1.11
N PHE A 184 11.40 16.00 2.17
CA PHE A 184 10.59 15.34 3.20
C PHE A 184 9.78 16.33 4.02
N ILE A 185 10.33 17.47 4.44
CA ILE A 185 9.56 18.51 5.15
C ILE A 185 8.34 18.92 4.31
N TYR A 186 8.54 19.25 3.04
CA TYR A 186 7.46 19.67 2.15
C TYR A 186 6.42 18.55 1.94
N ALA A 187 6.85 17.30 1.81
CA ALA A 187 5.98 16.13 1.72
C ALA A 187 5.16 15.88 3.00
N HIS A 188 5.73 16.10 4.19
CA HIS A 188 5.02 15.96 5.47
C HIS A 188 4.05 17.11 5.75
N PHE A 189 4.33 18.33 5.31
CA PHE A 189 3.30 19.37 5.25
C PHE A 189 2.17 19.01 4.27
N ALA A 190 2.47 18.35 3.14
CA ALA A 190 1.42 17.86 2.23
C ALA A 190 0.58 16.75 2.87
N GLU A 191 1.21 15.80 3.58
CA GLU A 191 0.52 14.77 4.36
C GLU A 191 -0.40 15.37 5.43
N HIS A 192 0.10 16.33 6.21
CA HIS A 192 -0.63 17.02 7.27
C HIS A 192 -1.82 17.84 6.73
N LEU A 193 -1.73 18.36 5.50
CA LEU A 193 -2.85 18.98 4.78
C LEU A 193 -3.79 17.96 4.10
N GLY A 194 -3.60 16.66 4.37
CA GLY A 194 -4.48 15.57 3.95
C GLY A 194 -4.21 15.03 2.53
N PHE A 195 -3.04 15.32 1.95
CA PHE A 195 -2.59 14.78 0.67
C PHE A 195 -1.72 13.51 0.86
N PRO A 196 -1.49 12.69 -0.18
CA PRO A 196 -0.68 11.47 -0.06
C PRO A 196 0.84 11.74 -0.08
N GLY A 197 1.36 12.36 0.98
CA GLY A 197 2.81 12.57 1.22
C GLY A 197 3.57 13.13 0.02
N ILE A 198 4.64 12.45 -0.40
CA ILE A 198 5.49 12.81 -1.55
C ILE A 198 4.65 13.06 -2.82
N SER A 199 3.77 12.11 -3.19
CA SER A 199 2.86 12.24 -4.35
C SER A 199 1.79 13.36 -4.18
N GLY A 200 1.62 13.85 -2.95
CA GLY A 200 0.79 14.99 -2.59
C GLY A 200 1.45 16.36 -2.77
N SER A 201 2.78 16.44 -2.89
CA SER A 201 3.55 17.70 -2.92
C SER A 201 3.07 18.66 -4.02
N GLY A 202 2.82 18.15 -5.23
CA GLY A 202 2.28 18.97 -6.32
C GLY A 202 0.84 19.48 -6.10
N LYS A 203 0.08 18.90 -5.16
CA LYS A 203 -1.21 19.43 -4.71
C LYS A 203 -1.02 20.55 -3.68
N LEU A 204 -0.04 20.45 -2.77
CA LEU A 204 0.29 21.53 -1.83
C LEU A 204 0.67 22.79 -2.59
N MET A 205 1.55 22.69 -3.59
CA MET A 205 1.95 23.81 -4.45
C MET A 205 0.73 24.52 -5.10
N GLY A 206 -0.25 23.76 -5.59
CA GLY A 206 -1.50 24.32 -6.13
C GLY A 206 -2.46 24.88 -5.06
N LEU A 207 -2.37 24.41 -3.82
CA LEU A 207 -3.15 24.90 -2.68
C LEU A 207 -2.58 26.23 -2.14
N ALA A 208 -1.24 26.39 -2.19
CA ALA A 208 -0.51 27.55 -1.68
C ALA A 208 -0.98 28.88 -2.27
N GLY A 209 -1.33 28.92 -3.57
CA GLY A 209 -1.83 30.14 -4.24
C GLY A 209 -3.14 30.71 -3.68
N PHE A 210 -3.87 29.96 -2.85
CA PHE A 210 -5.10 30.40 -2.19
C PHE A 210 -4.86 30.99 -0.77
N GLY A 211 -3.64 30.92 -0.26
CA GLY A 211 -3.27 31.36 1.08
C GLY A 211 -2.43 32.63 1.10
N LYS A 212 -2.08 33.06 2.31
CA LYS A 212 -1.09 34.11 2.58
C LYS A 212 -0.02 33.56 3.53
N PRO A 213 1.29 33.70 3.22
CA PRO A 213 2.35 33.27 4.13
C PRO A 213 2.25 33.95 5.50
N ILE A 214 2.49 33.17 6.55
CA ILE A 214 2.45 33.62 7.95
C ILE A 214 3.89 33.94 8.38
N ASN A 215 4.20 35.24 8.41
CA ASN A 215 5.52 35.75 8.79
C ASN A 215 6.01 35.15 10.13
N GLY A 216 7.23 34.60 10.14
CA GLY A 216 7.87 34.08 11.35
C GLY A 216 7.44 32.68 11.79
N LEU A 217 6.48 32.03 11.11
CA LEU A 217 5.96 30.72 11.55
C LEU A 217 6.99 29.58 11.42
N LEU A 218 7.91 29.69 10.46
CA LEU A 218 8.91 28.68 10.13
C LEU A 218 10.37 29.14 10.30
N ASP A 219 10.63 30.38 10.72
CA ASP A 219 11.99 30.94 10.83
C ASP A 219 12.87 30.18 11.85
N ASP A 220 12.26 29.63 12.89
CA ASP A 220 12.89 28.75 13.90
C ASP A 220 12.79 27.25 13.57
N VAL A 221 12.22 26.91 12.41
CA VAL A 221 12.03 25.53 11.91
C VAL A 221 12.98 25.24 10.75
N ILE A 222 13.14 26.20 9.84
CA ILE A 222 14.09 26.19 8.73
C ILE A 222 14.87 27.51 8.78
N THR A 223 16.10 27.46 9.26
CA THR A 223 16.97 28.63 9.43
C THR A 223 17.95 28.72 8.26
N LEU A 224 17.97 29.86 7.57
CA LEU A 224 18.98 30.16 6.57
C LEU A 224 20.26 30.66 7.26
N THR A 225 21.40 30.03 6.98
CA THR A 225 22.69 30.34 7.62
C THR A 225 23.64 31.05 6.66
N ASN A 226 24.64 31.75 7.18
CA ASN A 226 25.70 32.37 6.37
C ASN A 226 26.89 31.43 6.13
N ASP A 227 26.82 30.16 6.56
CA ASP A 227 27.80 29.15 6.22
C ASP A 227 27.49 28.59 4.83
N LEU A 228 28.35 28.87 3.85
CA LEU A 228 28.14 28.44 2.47
C LEU A 228 28.11 26.91 2.30
N TYR A 229 28.75 26.15 3.20
CA TYR A 229 28.74 24.68 3.16
C TYR A 229 27.60 24.07 4.00
N ARG A 230 26.98 24.84 4.89
CA ARG A 230 25.74 24.48 5.60
C ARG A 230 24.72 25.62 5.48
N PRO A 231 24.24 25.93 4.25
CA PRO A 231 23.39 27.10 4.00
C PRO A 231 22.03 27.03 4.70
N ILE A 232 21.57 25.84 5.07
CA ILE A 232 20.29 25.59 5.74
C ILE A 232 20.51 24.78 7.01
N ASP A 233 19.81 25.14 8.07
CA ASP A 233 19.62 24.33 9.26
C ASP A 233 18.13 24.06 9.49
N ILE A 234 17.79 22.90 10.04
CA ILE A 234 16.41 22.45 10.24
C ILE A 234 16.26 21.95 11.67
N ASP A 235 15.32 22.52 12.42
CA ASP A 235 14.99 22.05 13.77
C ASP A 235 14.10 20.80 13.70
N LEU A 236 14.76 19.64 13.70
CA LEU A 236 14.10 18.33 13.69
C LEU A 236 13.15 18.10 14.88
N SER A 237 13.26 18.85 15.98
CA SER A 237 12.38 18.66 17.14
C SER A 237 10.91 19.02 16.89
N PHE A 238 10.58 19.66 15.76
CA PHE A 238 9.20 19.83 15.28
C PHE A 238 8.66 18.59 14.56
N PHE A 239 9.50 17.65 14.14
CA PHE A 239 9.16 16.54 13.24
C PHE A 239 9.35 15.17 13.90
N ASN A 240 8.63 14.16 13.44
CA ASN A 240 8.76 12.77 13.91
C ASN A 240 8.99 11.77 12.76
N TYR A 241 9.22 12.21 11.51
CA TYR A 241 9.25 11.28 10.36
C TYR A 241 10.49 10.37 10.37
N HIS A 242 11.63 10.90 10.79
CA HIS A 242 12.87 10.19 11.08
C HIS A 242 12.82 9.45 12.43
N ILE A 243 11.66 9.47 13.10
CA ILE A 243 11.46 8.91 14.44
C ILE A 243 10.41 7.80 14.42
N THR A 244 9.13 8.18 14.46
CA THR A 244 8.01 7.24 14.50
C THR A 244 7.31 7.06 13.16
N GLY A 245 7.90 7.58 12.06
CA GLY A 245 7.25 7.69 10.76
C GLY A 245 6.08 8.69 10.70
N ALA A 246 5.80 9.43 11.78
CA ALA A 246 4.73 10.41 11.82
C ALA A 246 5.24 11.80 11.40
N SER A 247 4.51 12.54 10.57
CA SER A 247 4.91 13.87 10.08
C SER A 247 5.49 14.80 11.16
N PHE A 248 4.74 15.06 12.24
CA PHE A 248 5.07 16.09 13.24
C PHE A 248 5.18 15.53 14.66
N SER A 249 6.06 16.13 15.45
CA SER A 249 6.16 15.89 16.90
C SER A 249 5.04 16.64 17.65
N ALA A 250 4.91 16.44 18.96
CA ALA A 250 4.01 17.24 19.79
C ALA A 250 4.31 18.76 19.74
N LYS A 251 5.59 19.14 19.54
CA LYS A 251 6.01 20.54 19.33
C LYS A 251 5.54 21.05 17.96
N GLY A 252 5.61 20.20 16.93
CA GLY A 252 5.06 20.47 15.59
C GLY A 252 3.55 20.65 15.60
N LEU A 253 2.80 19.69 16.15
CA LEU A 253 1.33 19.76 16.25
C LEU A 253 0.87 20.99 17.05
N SER A 254 1.55 21.32 18.16
CA SER A 254 1.27 22.54 18.93
C SER A 254 1.54 23.85 18.17
N ARG A 255 2.31 23.83 17.07
CA ARG A 255 2.64 25.01 16.23
C ARG A 255 1.79 25.07 14.96
N PHE A 256 1.57 23.94 14.29
CA PHE A 256 0.92 23.86 12.98
C PHE A 256 -0.56 23.44 13.05
N GLY A 257 -1.01 22.94 14.20
CA GLY A 257 -2.35 22.43 14.42
C GLY A 257 -2.43 20.90 14.26
N GLU A 258 -3.66 20.39 14.23
CA GLU A 258 -3.94 18.97 13.98
C GLU A 258 -3.99 18.67 12.47
N ALA A 259 -3.63 17.45 12.09
CA ALA A 259 -3.63 17.04 10.69
C ALA A 259 -5.06 17.04 10.11
N ARG A 260 -5.23 17.66 8.93
CA ARG A 260 -6.53 17.78 8.26
C ARG A 260 -7.07 16.41 7.85
N ARG A 261 -8.27 16.07 8.32
CA ARG A 261 -8.93 14.82 7.90
C ARG A 261 -9.43 14.98 6.46
N LYS A 262 -9.26 13.94 5.63
CA LYS A 262 -9.60 13.98 4.19
C LYS A 262 -11.05 14.42 3.91
N SER A 263 -11.99 14.13 4.82
CA SER A 263 -13.41 14.49 4.78
C SER A 263 -13.72 15.97 5.06
N GLU A 264 -12.76 16.74 5.56
CA GLU A 264 -12.97 18.15 5.92
C GLU A 264 -12.76 19.10 4.73
N GLY A 265 -13.29 20.31 4.81
CA GLY A 265 -12.93 21.38 3.88
C GLY A 265 -11.52 21.94 4.15
N PHE A 266 -11.02 22.75 3.22
CA PHE A 266 -9.86 23.60 3.48
C PHE A 266 -10.33 24.88 4.19
N SER A 267 -9.72 25.20 5.33
CA SER A 267 -9.92 26.44 6.08
C SER A 267 -8.90 27.48 5.61
N GLN A 268 -9.06 28.75 6.00
CA GLN A 268 -8.04 29.77 5.70
C GLN A 268 -6.68 29.39 6.30
N TRP A 269 -6.66 28.79 7.50
CA TRP A 269 -5.44 28.24 8.11
C TRP A 269 -4.75 27.20 7.22
N HIS A 270 -5.49 26.29 6.58
CA HIS A 270 -4.89 25.28 5.69
C HIS A 270 -4.29 25.91 4.43
N TYR A 271 -4.92 26.95 3.87
CA TYR A 271 -4.37 27.69 2.73
C TYR A 271 -3.13 28.50 3.14
N ASP A 272 -3.20 29.24 4.25
CA ASP A 272 -2.09 30.07 4.76
C ASP A 272 -0.89 29.21 5.17
N LEU A 273 -1.10 28.04 5.79
CA LEU A 273 -0.04 27.09 6.10
C LEU A 273 0.63 26.55 4.82
N ALA A 274 -0.15 26.20 3.80
CA ALA A 274 0.39 25.78 2.50
C ALA A 274 1.21 26.89 1.82
N ALA A 275 0.73 28.14 1.85
CA ALA A 275 1.47 29.30 1.36
C ALA A 275 2.77 29.53 2.14
N THR A 276 2.74 29.32 3.46
CA THR A 276 3.90 29.53 4.35
C THR A 276 5.02 28.52 4.08
N ILE A 277 4.70 27.22 3.95
CA ILE A 277 5.74 26.22 3.64
C ILE A 277 6.24 26.33 2.19
N GLN A 278 5.38 26.73 1.25
CA GLN A 278 5.79 27.04 -0.12
C GLN A 278 6.78 28.21 -0.15
N GLU A 279 6.50 29.31 0.56
CA GLU A 279 7.41 30.46 0.65
C GLU A 279 8.72 30.10 1.37
N ALA A 280 8.67 29.28 2.42
CA ALA A 280 9.87 28.81 3.12
C ALA A 280 10.74 27.89 2.24
N LEU A 281 10.14 27.03 1.42
CA LEU A 281 10.84 26.21 0.43
C LEU A 281 11.49 27.08 -0.65
N GLU A 282 10.78 28.07 -1.19
CA GLU A 282 11.31 29.04 -2.16
C GLU A 282 12.54 29.79 -1.61
N LYS A 283 12.41 30.37 -0.41
CA LYS A 283 13.51 31.07 0.28
C LYS A 283 14.71 30.16 0.50
N SER A 284 14.47 28.92 0.90
CA SER A 284 15.50 27.88 1.09
C SER A 284 16.23 27.58 -0.21
N ILE A 285 15.52 27.29 -1.30
CA ILE A 285 16.11 26.96 -2.60
C ILE A 285 16.89 28.15 -3.19
N VAL A 286 16.36 29.36 -3.11
CA VAL A 286 17.08 30.59 -3.49
C VAL A 286 18.38 30.74 -2.71
N HIS A 287 18.38 30.38 -1.43
CA HIS A 287 19.57 30.44 -0.59
C HIS A 287 20.60 29.36 -0.92
N LEU A 288 20.18 28.13 -1.24
CA LEU A 288 21.06 27.09 -1.81
C LEU A 288 21.70 27.55 -3.12
N VAL A 289 20.94 28.18 -4.01
CA VAL A 289 21.46 28.69 -5.30
C VAL A 289 22.45 29.85 -5.10
N LYS A 290 22.22 30.75 -4.12
CA LYS A 290 23.21 31.76 -3.73
C LYS A 290 24.49 31.13 -3.23
N ALA A 291 24.42 30.20 -2.28
CA ALA A 291 25.60 29.51 -1.76
C ALA A 291 26.36 28.76 -2.87
N THR A 292 25.63 28.10 -3.77
CA THR A 292 26.20 27.45 -4.97
C THR A 292 26.96 28.43 -5.86
N HIS A 293 26.40 29.62 -6.10
CA HIS A 293 27.06 30.65 -6.91
C HIS A 293 28.26 31.29 -6.19
N GLU A 294 28.14 31.59 -4.89
CA GLU A 294 29.22 32.19 -4.09
C GLU A 294 30.43 31.26 -3.92
N LEU A 295 30.22 29.94 -3.91
CA LEU A 295 31.28 28.94 -3.90
C LEU A 295 31.96 28.75 -5.27
N TYR A 296 31.28 29.08 -6.37
CA TYR A 296 31.74 28.86 -7.74
C TYR A 296 31.39 30.06 -8.67
N PRO A 297 31.89 31.26 -8.37
CA PRO A 297 31.44 32.50 -9.01
C PRO A 297 31.79 32.60 -10.50
N ASP A 298 32.79 31.84 -10.95
CA ASP A 298 33.24 31.81 -12.36
C ASP A 298 32.32 30.95 -13.26
N VAL A 299 31.44 30.12 -12.69
CA VAL A 299 30.58 29.22 -13.48
C VAL A 299 29.24 29.88 -13.80
N GLU A 300 29.03 30.19 -15.08
CA GLU A 300 27.90 31.03 -15.51
C GLU A 300 26.55 30.29 -15.66
N ARG A 301 26.52 28.96 -15.47
CA ARG A 301 25.35 28.10 -15.73
C ARG A 301 25.02 27.16 -14.59
N LEU A 302 23.72 26.90 -14.44
CA LEU A 302 23.17 25.98 -13.45
C LEU A 302 22.21 24.97 -14.10
N CYS A 303 22.31 23.70 -13.72
CA CYS A 303 21.27 22.69 -13.93
C CYS A 303 20.61 22.34 -12.59
N THR A 304 19.34 21.95 -12.60
CA THR A 304 18.67 21.42 -11.39
C THR A 304 17.93 20.10 -11.65
N SER A 305 17.90 19.25 -10.63
CA SER A 305 17.25 17.92 -10.61
C SER A 305 16.94 17.48 -9.16
N GLY A 306 16.48 16.25 -8.95
CA GLY A 306 15.83 15.82 -7.71
C GLY A 306 14.37 16.27 -7.64
N GLY A 307 13.51 15.52 -6.94
CA GLY A 307 12.05 15.69 -7.00
C GLY A 307 11.55 17.08 -6.63
N VAL A 308 12.30 17.83 -5.82
CA VAL A 308 11.96 19.21 -5.42
C VAL A 308 12.09 20.19 -6.60
N SER A 309 12.96 19.91 -7.58
CA SER A 309 13.11 20.71 -8.81
C SER A 309 11.89 20.67 -9.75
N LEU A 310 10.85 19.89 -9.42
CA LEU A 310 9.53 20.00 -10.05
C LEU A 310 8.67 21.16 -9.51
N ASN A 311 9.13 21.88 -8.47
CA ASN A 311 8.46 23.05 -7.90
C ASN A 311 8.69 24.28 -8.80
N ILE A 312 7.70 24.56 -9.64
CA ILE A 312 7.74 25.60 -10.67
C ILE A 312 7.88 27.03 -10.12
N SER A 313 7.43 27.27 -8.89
CA SER A 313 7.50 28.58 -8.25
C SER A 313 8.90 28.82 -7.69
N ALA A 314 9.48 27.82 -7.03
CA ALA A 314 10.91 27.83 -6.69
C ALA A 314 11.80 28.03 -7.93
N ASN A 315 11.52 27.31 -9.03
CA ASN A 315 12.24 27.47 -10.31
C ASN A 315 12.13 28.91 -10.86
N ARG A 316 10.97 29.57 -10.71
CA ARG A 316 10.81 30.99 -11.02
C ARG A 316 11.70 31.86 -10.14
N LYS A 317 11.78 31.61 -8.82
CA LYS A 317 12.67 32.37 -7.92
C LYS A 317 14.15 32.20 -8.23
N ILE A 318 14.57 31.01 -8.70
CA ILE A 318 15.94 30.77 -9.19
C ILE A 318 16.27 31.68 -10.38
N LEU A 319 15.34 31.85 -11.32
CA LEU A 319 15.54 32.77 -12.45
C LEU A 319 15.45 34.25 -12.04
N GLU A 320 14.49 34.62 -11.20
CA GLU A 320 14.33 36.00 -10.69
C GLU A 320 15.54 36.46 -9.85
N LEU A 321 16.32 35.54 -9.27
CA LEU A 321 17.57 35.82 -8.56
C LEU A 321 18.69 36.32 -9.51
N GLY A 322 18.74 35.85 -10.75
CA GLY A 322 19.75 36.27 -11.74
C GLY A 322 21.21 35.90 -11.42
N ALA A 323 21.45 34.92 -10.53
CA ALA A 323 22.79 34.48 -10.15
C ALA A 323 23.55 33.74 -11.27
N PHE A 324 22.83 33.10 -12.19
CA PHE A 324 23.39 32.38 -13.33
C PHE A 324 22.83 32.96 -14.63
N LYS A 325 23.62 32.98 -15.71
CA LYS A 325 23.18 33.49 -17.02
C LYS A 325 22.19 32.57 -17.71
N GLU A 326 22.37 31.26 -17.54
CA GLU A 326 21.51 30.22 -18.11
C GLU A 326 21.18 29.18 -17.03
N VAL A 327 19.92 28.77 -16.95
CA VAL A 327 19.46 27.73 -16.01
C VAL A 327 18.66 26.66 -16.75
N TYR A 328 19.02 25.40 -16.54
CA TYR A 328 18.33 24.24 -17.11
C TYR A 328 17.57 23.46 -16.03
N PHE A 329 16.25 23.36 -16.19
CA PHE A 329 15.37 22.57 -15.32
C PHE A 329 15.09 21.22 -15.97
N THR A 330 15.43 20.12 -15.30
CA THR A 330 15.38 18.77 -15.89
C THR A 330 13.93 18.25 -16.04
N PRO A 331 13.48 17.85 -17.25
CA PRO A 331 12.09 17.44 -17.53
C PRO A 331 11.50 16.40 -16.56
N ALA A 332 12.25 15.32 -16.34
CA ALA A 332 11.97 14.27 -15.36
C ALA A 332 12.93 14.44 -14.16
N SER A 333 12.72 15.49 -13.36
CA SER A 333 13.53 15.73 -12.15
C SER A 333 13.21 14.77 -10.99
N ASN A 334 12.09 14.05 -11.04
CA ASN A 334 11.76 12.97 -10.10
C ASN A 334 12.64 11.73 -10.33
N ASP A 335 12.55 10.75 -9.44
CA ASP A 335 13.39 9.54 -9.45
C ASP A 335 13.36 8.78 -10.79
N ALA A 336 12.31 8.90 -11.60
CA ALA A 336 12.30 8.40 -12.98
C ALA A 336 13.55 8.84 -13.79
N GLY A 337 13.99 10.09 -13.61
CA GLY A 337 15.17 10.68 -14.24
C GLY A 337 16.48 9.95 -13.91
N THR A 338 16.57 9.26 -12.76
CA THR A 338 17.79 8.56 -12.36
C THR A 338 18.12 7.39 -13.28
N SER A 339 17.13 6.73 -13.92
CA SER A 339 17.39 5.67 -14.91
C SER A 339 18.21 6.20 -16.11
N LEU A 340 17.88 7.42 -16.57
CA LEU A 340 18.63 8.14 -17.60
C LEU A 340 20.01 8.56 -17.09
N GLY A 341 20.06 9.08 -15.86
CA GLY A 341 21.29 9.45 -15.17
C GLY A 341 22.30 8.32 -15.07
N CYS A 342 21.87 7.12 -14.66
CA CYS A 342 22.71 5.93 -14.56
C CYS A 342 23.29 5.53 -15.91
N ALA A 343 22.45 5.50 -16.95
CA ALA A 343 22.87 5.14 -18.29
C ALA A 343 23.94 6.12 -18.83
N GLN A 344 23.79 7.42 -18.56
CA GLN A 344 24.74 8.44 -18.97
C GLN A 344 26.02 8.46 -18.12
N ALA A 345 25.91 8.28 -16.79
CA ALA A 345 27.06 8.24 -15.89
C ALA A 345 28.00 7.08 -16.25
N LEU A 346 27.49 5.85 -16.35
CA LEU A 346 28.30 4.68 -16.73
C LEU A 346 28.83 4.79 -18.18
N TYR A 347 28.06 5.40 -19.08
CA TYR A 347 28.55 5.68 -20.44
C TYR A 347 29.77 6.63 -20.43
N HIS A 348 29.73 7.68 -19.61
CA HIS A 348 30.82 8.66 -19.52
C HIS A 348 32.00 8.20 -18.65
N GLU A 349 31.80 7.21 -17.78
CA GLU A 349 32.88 6.58 -16.99
C GLU A 349 33.67 5.53 -17.81
N HIS A 350 32.98 4.66 -18.56
CA HIS A 350 33.61 3.51 -19.24
C HIS A 350 33.69 3.64 -20.77
N GLY A 351 33.00 4.62 -21.35
CA GLY A 351 32.89 4.81 -22.80
C GLY A 351 33.75 5.94 -23.34
N GLU A 352 33.99 5.90 -24.65
CA GLU A 352 34.67 6.98 -25.37
C GLU A 352 33.74 8.20 -25.54
N PRO A 353 34.11 9.41 -25.09
CA PRO A 353 33.31 10.61 -25.29
C PRO A 353 33.00 10.86 -26.78
N LYS A 354 31.72 10.91 -27.14
CA LYS A 354 31.26 11.23 -28.50
C LYS A 354 30.92 12.71 -28.63
N ARG A 355 30.50 13.14 -29.81
CA ARG A 355 29.91 14.47 -29.99
C ARG A 355 28.58 14.51 -29.21
N ARG A 356 28.29 15.62 -28.54
CA ARG A 356 26.97 15.83 -27.92
C ARG A 356 25.85 15.77 -28.95
N HIS A 357 24.78 15.08 -28.55
CA HIS A 357 23.49 15.09 -29.22
C HIS A 357 22.53 15.99 -28.42
N LEU A 358 21.70 16.76 -29.11
CA LEU A 358 20.64 17.52 -28.44
C LEU A 358 19.60 16.52 -27.90
N PHE A 359 19.33 16.59 -26.61
CA PHE A 359 18.34 15.72 -25.97
C PHE A 359 16.92 16.13 -26.38
N SER A 360 16.10 15.14 -26.73
CA SER A 360 14.66 15.31 -26.96
C SER A 360 13.91 14.58 -25.86
N VAL A 361 12.89 15.23 -25.29
CA VAL A 361 12.00 14.62 -24.28
C VAL A 361 11.08 13.55 -24.87
N TYR A 362 10.95 13.43 -26.19
CA TYR A 362 10.05 12.47 -26.82
C TYR A 362 10.72 11.10 -27.00
N THR A 363 10.95 10.42 -25.88
CA THR A 363 11.71 9.15 -25.79
C THR A 363 10.84 7.90 -25.65
N GLY A 364 9.55 8.05 -25.33
CA GLY A 364 8.64 6.92 -25.08
C GLY A 364 8.09 6.25 -26.35
N PRO A 365 7.07 5.39 -26.19
CA PRO A 365 6.42 4.66 -27.29
C PRO A 365 5.84 5.58 -28.37
N ASP A 366 5.97 5.15 -29.62
CA ASP A 366 5.61 5.92 -30.80
C ASP A 366 4.25 5.49 -31.35
N MET A 367 3.29 6.40 -31.30
CA MET A 367 1.94 6.16 -31.82
C MET A 367 1.95 5.83 -33.32
N THR A 368 2.99 6.21 -34.08
CA THR A 368 3.09 5.96 -35.53
C THR A 368 3.57 4.57 -35.93
N CYS A 369 4.24 3.82 -35.03
CA CYS A 369 4.88 2.56 -35.40
C CYS A 369 4.99 1.50 -34.29
N ASP A 370 4.73 1.82 -33.03
CA ASP A 370 4.78 0.84 -31.94
C ASP A 370 3.44 0.12 -31.68
N PHE A 371 2.33 0.58 -32.27
CA PHE A 371 0.97 0.06 -32.06
C PHE A 371 0.21 -0.16 -33.38
N ASP A 372 -0.80 -1.04 -33.35
CA ASP A 372 -1.75 -1.29 -34.43
C ASP A 372 -3.05 -0.52 -34.14
N ILE A 373 -3.22 0.63 -34.81
CA ILE A 373 -4.37 1.52 -34.59
C ILE A 373 -5.63 0.93 -35.24
N ASP A 374 -5.52 0.28 -36.39
CA ASP A 374 -6.67 -0.28 -37.10
C ASP A 374 -7.30 -1.42 -36.29
N ALA A 375 -6.48 -2.30 -35.70
CA ALA A 375 -6.95 -3.35 -34.79
C ALA A 375 -7.65 -2.78 -33.54
N ALA A 376 -7.17 -1.65 -33.01
CA ALA A 376 -7.82 -0.97 -31.89
C ALA A 376 -9.16 -0.33 -32.29
N LEU A 377 -9.25 0.31 -33.47
CA LEU A 377 -10.50 0.87 -33.99
C LEU A 377 -11.54 -0.23 -34.25
N ASP A 378 -11.15 -1.31 -34.91
CA ASP A 378 -12.01 -2.47 -35.21
C ASP A 378 -12.61 -3.12 -33.94
N LYS A 379 -11.85 -3.12 -32.84
CA LYS A 379 -12.28 -3.64 -31.54
C LYS A 379 -13.41 -2.83 -30.91
N TYR A 380 -13.47 -1.51 -31.15
CA TYR A 380 -14.47 -0.61 -30.57
C TYR A 380 -15.51 -0.12 -31.58
N LYS A 381 -15.46 -0.57 -32.84
CA LYS A 381 -16.25 -0.06 -34.00
C LYS A 381 -17.77 0.05 -33.82
N ASP A 382 -18.34 -0.66 -32.86
CA ASP A 382 -19.77 -0.64 -32.55
C ASP A 382 -20.14 0.56 -31.64
N GLU A 383 -19.16 1.08 -30.88
CA GLU A 383 -19.28 2.19 -29.91
C GLU A 383 -18.69 3.52 -30.43
N ILE A 384 -17.86 3.50 -31.48
CA ILE A 384 -17.15 4.67 -32.04
C ILE A 384 -17.43 4.91 -33.52
N GLU A 385 -17.17 6.13 -33.96
CA GLU A 385 -17.08 6.53 -35.36
C GLU A 385 -15.74 7.25 -35.58
N TRP A 386 -15.12 7.06 -36.74
CA TRP A 386 -13.81 7.65 -37.03
C TRP A 386 -13.64 8.11 -38.47
N GLU A 387 -12.77 9.09 -38.66
CA GLU A 387 -12.41 9.67 -39.95
C GLU A 387 -10.89 9.73 -40.09
N VAL A 388 -10.37 9.30 -41.24
CA VAL A 388 -8.94 9.39 -41.58
C VAL A 388 -8.69 10.73 -42.27
N LEU A 389 -8.07 11.66 -41.54
CA LEU A 389 -7.87 13.06 -41.93
C LEU A 389 -6.51 13.31 -42.62
N GLY A 390 -5.54 12.40 -42.43
CA GLY A 390 -4.19 12.57 -42.97
C GLY A 390 -3.55 13.87 -42.50
N ALA A 391 -3.04 14.65 -43.44
CA ALA A 391 -2.38 15.93 -43.16
C ALA A 391 -3.31 17.03 -42.59
N ASP A 392 -4.64 16.92 -42.72
CA ASP A 392 -5.58 17.94 -42.19
C ASP A 392 -5.85 17.77 -40.68
N VAL A 393 -5.33 16.72 -40.04
CA VAL A 393 -5.64 16.36 -38.64
C VAL A 393 -5.42 17.52 -37.65
N ALA A 394 -4.37 18.31 -37.83
CA ALA A 394 -4.06 19.47 -36.99
C ALA A 394 -5.08 20.63 -37.16
N ASN A 395 -5.54 20.86 -38.38
CA ASN A 395 -6.56 21.87 -38.72
C ASN A 395 -7.95 21.44 -38.24
N HIS A 396 -8.29 20.15 -38.39
CA HIS A 396 -9.53 19.59 -37.85
C HIS A 396 -9.58 19.69 -36.32
N ALA A 397 -8.52 19.26 -35.62
CA ALA A 397 -8.39 19.40 -34.18
C ALA A 397 -8.50 20.86 -33.71
N ALA A 398 -7.86 21.80 -34.44
CA ALA A 398 -7.97 23.23 -34.19
C ALA A 398 -9.40 23.75 -34.32
N LYS A 399 -10.17 23.30 -35.32
CA LYS A 399 -11.60 23.65 -35.48
C LYS A 399 -12.46 23.08 -34.34
N THR A 400 -12.24 21.83 -33.92
CA THR A 400 -12.95 21.23 -32.77
C THR A 400 -12.69 22.03 -31.49
N LEU A 401 -11.43 22.40 -31.22
CA LEU A 401 -11.06 23.26 -30.11
C LEU A 401 -11.71 24.66 -30.23
N ALA A 402 -11.64 25.30 -31.39
CA ALA A 402 -12.25 26.62 -31.61
C ALA A 402 -13.76 26.62 -31.32
N ASN A 403 -14.46 25.54 -31.70
CA ASN A 403 -15.88 25.32 -31.40
C ASN A 403 -16.17 24.95 -29.93
N GLY A 404 -15.17 24.97 -29.05
CA GLY A 404 -15.34 24.75 -27.61
C GLY A 404 -15.29 23.28 -27.19
N GLY A 405 -14.84 22.38 -28.05
CA GLY A 405 -14.61 20.98 -27.72
C GLY A 405 -13.38 20.76 -26.83
N ILE A 406 -13.42 19.66 -26.06
CA ILE A 406 -12.32 19.13 -25.27
C ILE A 406 -11.83 17.86 -25.96
N ILE A 407 -10.56 17.82 -26.38
CA ILE A 407 -10.05 16.73 -27.21
C ILE A 407 -8.91 15.98 -26.52
N GLY A 408 -8.84 14.67 -26.75
CA GLY A 408 -7.62 13.90 -26.51
C GLY A 408 -6.69 14.00 -27.72
N TRP A 409 -5.39 14.15 -27.49
CA TRP A 409 -4.38 14.33 -28.53
C TRP A 409 -3.21 13.37 -28.30
N ALA A 410 -3.09 12.38 -29.18
CA ALA A 410 -2.12 11.30 -29.11
C ALA A 410 -1.31 11.22 -30.42
N GLN A 411 -0.07 11.71 -30.39
CA GLN A 411 0.80 11.83 -31.56
C GLN A 411 2.20 11.30 -31.27
N GLY A 412 2.79 10.58 -32.22
CA GLY A 412 4.22 10.24 -32.22
C GLY A 412 4.74 9.62 -30.91
N ARG A 413 6.03 9.85 -30.64
CA ARG A 413 6.70 9.41 -29.41
C ARG A 413 6.18 10.15 -28.19
N MET A 414 5.76 9.39 -27.17
CA MET A 414 5.39 9.89 -25.85
C MET A 414 6.54 10.69 -25.19
N GLU A 415 6.16 11.70 -24.40
CA GLU A 415 7.10 12.55 -23.64
C GLU A 415 7.60 11.91 -22.33
N TRP A 416 8.83 12.26 -21.96
CA TRP A 416 9.55 11.81 -20.77
C TRP A 416 9.19 12.65 -19.54
N GLY A 417 8.94 11.97 -18.41
CA GLY A 417 8.61 12.62 -17.14
C GLY A 417 7.11 12.90 -16.94
N PRO A 418 6.76 13.61 -15.85
CA PRO A 418 5.39 13.66 -15.32
C PRO A 418 4.48 14.72 -15.98
N ARG A 419 4.91 15.36 -17.06
CA ARG A 419 4.16 16.43 -17.76
C ARG A 419 3.82 15.95 -19.17
N ALA A 420 2.58 16.15 -19.61
CA ALA A 420 2.25 16.04 -21.02
C ALA A 420 2.63 17.32 -21.76
N LEU A 421 3.31 17.15 -22.89
CA LEU A 421 3.99 18.19 -23.66
C LEU A 421 3.54 18.19 -25.13
N GLY A 422 2.34 17.67 -25.41
CA GLY A 422 1.75 17.66 -26.76
C GLY A 422 1.90 16.35 -27.53
N ALA A 423 2.40 15.28 -26.90
CA ALA A 423 2.36 13.93 -27.47
C ALA A 423 1.27 13.05 -26.84
N ARG A 424 0.96 13.20 -25.55
CA ARG A 424 -0.18 12.55 -24.85
C ARG A 424 -0.94 13.55 -23.98
N SER A 425 -1.67 14.46 -24.62
CA SER A 425 -2.34 15.60 -23.98
C SER A 425 -3.86 15.54 -24.07
N ILE A 426 -4.56 16.07 -23.07
CA ILE A 426 -5.94 16.55 -23.23
C ILE A 426 -5.87 18.07 -23.43
N LEU A 427 -6.52 18.54 -24.49
CA LEU A 427 -6.48 19.92 -24.96
C LEU A 427 -7.87 20.55 -24.87
N ALA A 428 -7.93 21.84 -24.53
CA ALA A 428 -9.18 22.60 -24.51
C ALA A 428 -8.95 24.07 -24.86
N ASN A 429 -10.01 24.75 -25.32
CA ASN A 429 -9.98 26.17 -25.66
C ASN A 429 -9.99 27.05 -24.38
N PRO A 430 -8.93 27.83 -24.12
CA PRO A 430 -8.79 28.61 -22.88
C PRO A 430 -9.59 29.92 -22.88
N LEU A 431 -10.16 30.31 -24.04
CA LEU A 431 -11.06 31.47 -24.19
C LEU A 431 -12.46 31.19 -23.63
N VAL A 432 -12.84 29.92 -23.51
CA VAL A 432 -14.16 29.49 -23.01
C VAL A 432 -14.22 29.76 -21.49
N PRO A 433 -15.10 30.65 -20.98
CA PRO A 433 -15.01 31.12 -19.59
C PRO A 433 -15.18 30.04 -18.52
N ASP A 434 -15.98 29.00 -18.79
CA ASP A 434 -16.28 27.91 -17.85
C ASP A 434 -15.42 26.66 -18.07
N ILE A 435 -14.39 26.72 -18.93
CA ILE A 435 -13.68 25.52 -19.40
C ILE A 435 -13.02 24.71 -18.26
N LYS A 436 -12.54 25.37 -17.21
CA LYS A 436 -12.02 24.68 -16.00
C LYS A 436 -13.11 23.83 -15.34
N ALA A 437 -14.31 24.39 -15.17
CA ALA A 437 -15.44 23.70 -14.56
C ALA A 437 -15.96 22.56 -15.43
N ARG A 438 -15.94 22.70 -16.76
CA ARG A 438 -16.21 21.60 -17.71
C ARG A 438 -15.18 20.49 -17.61
N MET A 439 -13.89 20.85 -17.62
CA MET A 439 -12.76 19.92 -17.49
C MET A 439 -12.80 19.14 -16.16
N ASP A 440 -12.96 19.83 -15.03
CA ASP A 440 -12.97 19.19 -13.71
C ASP A 440 -14.23 18.34 -13.48
N ARG A 441 -15.39 18.74 -14.01
CA ARG A 441 -16.64 17.96 -13.88
C ARG A 441 -16.69 16.73 -14.78
N ASN A 442 -16.38 16.93 -16.07
CA ASN A 442 -16.69 15.92 -17.09
C ASN A 442 -15.50 15.01 -17.40
N VAL A 443 -14.27 15.47 -17.20
CA VAL A 443 -13.04 14.75 -17.58
C VAL A 443 -12.19 14.39 -16.37
N LYS A 444 -11.68 15.39 -15.63
CA LYS A 444 -10.64 15.17 -14.61
C LYS A 444 -11.14 14.78 -13.23
N LYS A 445 -12.42 15.02 -12.91
CA LYS A 445 -13.09 14.63 -11.65
C LYS A 445 -12.21 14.91 -10.43
N ARG A 446 -11.69 16.14 -10.31
CA ARG A 446 -10.64 16.54 -9.36
C ARG A 446 -11.00 17.80 -8.56
N GLU A 447 -10.19 18.09 -7.55
CA GLU A 447 -10.34 19.21 -6.64
C GLU A 447 -10.27 20.57 -7.40
N PRO A 448 -11.26 21.48 -7.24
CA PRO A 448 -11.36 22.71 -8.05
C PRO A 448 -10.20 23.70 -7.94
N PHE A 449 -9.37 23.60 -6.90
CA PHE A 449 -8.21 24.46 -6.71
C PHE A 449 -7.04 24.09 -7.63
N ARG A 450 -7.05 22.89 -8.27
CA ARG A 450 -5.91 22.44 -9.07
C ARG A 450 -5.80 23.23 -10.38
N PRO A 451 -4.70 23.97 -10.62
CA PRO A 451 -4.54 24.74 -11.84
C PRO A 451 -4.39 23.87 -13.09
N TYR A 452 -4.58 24.50 -14.24
CA TYR A 452 -4.26 23.97 -15.57
C TYR A 452 -3.05 24.70 -16.16
N ALA A 453 -2.45 24.14 -17.21
CA ALA A 453 -1.32 24.72 -17.93
C ALA A 453 -1.72 25.15 -19.34
N ALA A 454 -0.86 25.93 -19.99
CA ALA A 454 -1.03 26.35 -21.37
C ALA A 454 0.09 25.77 -22.24
N SER A 455 -0.18 25.56 -23.53
CA SER A 455 0.86 25.43 -24.57
C SER A 455 0.70 26.56 -25.55
N VAL A 456 1.79 27.25 -25.89
CA VAL A 456 1.79 28.47 -26.70
C VAL A 456 2.84 28.40 -27.82
N LEU A 457 2.51 28.97 -28.99
CA LEU A 457 3.49 29.20 -30.05
C LEU A 457 4.67 30.03 -29.52
N GLN A 458 5.89 29.53 -29.71
CA GLN A 458 7.11 30.13 -29.16
C GLN A 458 7.28 31.61 -29.57
N GLU A 459 6.92 31.92 -30.83
CA GLU A 459 7.07 33.25 -31.43
C GLU A 459 6.09 34.27 -30.83
N GLU A 460 4.94 33.80 -30.31
CA GLU A 460 3.87 34.63 -29.77
C GLU A 460 3.88 34.73 -28.24
N ALA A 461 4.58 33.83 -27.54
CA ALA A 461 4.58 33.71 -26.08
C ALA A 461 4.84 35.04 -25.33
N HIS A 462 5.77 35.86 -25.83
CA HIS A 462 6.15 37.15 -25.25
C HIS A 462 5.03 38.20 -25.21
N LYS A 463 3.93 38.01 -25.98
CA LYS A 463 2.76 38.89 -25.99
C LYS A 463 1.70 38.49 -24.94
N TRP A 464 1.90 37.35 -24.27
CA TRP A 464 0.95 36.77 -23.32
C TRP A 464 1.53 36.53 -21.94
N PHE A 465 2.84 36.28 -21.86
CA PHE A 465 3.55 35.94 -20.65
C PHE A 465 4.80 36.79 -20.46
N LYS A 466 5.17 37.04 -19.21
CA LYS A 466 6.51 37.52 -18.85
C LYS A 466 7.53 36.44 -19.22
N MET A 467 8.62 36.83 -19.87
CA MET A 467 9.68 35.92 -20.32
C MET A 467 10.78 35.80 -19.23
N PRO A 468 11.53 34.67 -19.18
CA PRO A 468 11.45 33.49 -20.06
C PRO A 468 10.28 32.55 -19.71
N ILE A 469 10.01 31.57 -20.59
CA ILE A 469 9.08 30.46 -20.34
C ILE A 469 9.75 29.11 -20.61
N SER A 470 9.21 28.02 -20.05
CA SER A 470 9.79 26.67 -20.16
C SER A 470 9.22 25.90 -21.35
N ASN A 471 10.06 25.08 -22.01
CA ASN A 471 9.63 24.10 -23.02
C ASN A 471 9.01 22.83 -22.40
N TYR A 472 9.11 22.68 -21.07
CA TYR A 472 8.75 21.47 -20.32
C TYR A 472 7.69 21.73 -19.24
N MET A 473 7.09 22.92 -19.21
CA MET A 473 6.20 23.39 -18.15
C MET A 473 6.79 23.28 -16.73
N LEU A 474 8.10 23.55 -16.58
CA LEU A 474 8.81 23.54 -15.31
C LEU A 474 9.01 24.93 -14.69
N LEU A 475 8.40 25.94 -15.28
CA LEU A 475 8.47 27.34 -14.85
C LEU A 475 7.05 27.92 -14.81
N GLU A 476 6.70 28.58 -13.72
CA GLU A 476 5.55 29.50 -13.71
C GLU A 476 6.01 30.91 -14.08
N THR A 477 5.08 31.71 -14.59
CA THR A 477 5.34 33.10 -14.95
C THR A 477 4.07 33.94 -14.86
N ASP A 478 4.24 35.26 -14.78
CA ASP A 478 3.14 36.21 -14.83
C ASP A 478 2.50 36.20 -16.22
N VAL A 479 1.16 36.08 -16.27
CA VAL A 479 0.39 36.45 -17.47
C VAL A 479 0.39 37.97 -17.58
N LEU A 480 0.45 38.55 -18.77
CA LEU A 480 0.40 40.01 -18.92
C LEU A 480 -1.02 40.55 -18.62
N ASP A 481 -1.13 41.65 -17.89
CA ASP A 481 -2.40 42.16 -17.35
C ASP A 481 -3.46 42.40 -18.44
N ASP A 482 -3.05 42.95 -19.59
CA ASP A 482 -3.91 43.24 -20.75
C ASP A 482 -4.49 42.00 -21.45
N VAL A 483 -4.06 40.79 -21.07
CA VAL A 483 -4.56 39.51 -21.62
C VAL A 483 -5.06 38.52 -20.58
N LYS A 484 -4.82 38.71 -19.28
CA LYS A 484 -5.32 37.82 -18.20
C LYS A 484 -6.79 37.46 -18.35
N HIS A 485 -7.63 38.46 -18.63
CA HIS A 485 -9.08 38.30 -18.79
C HIS A 485 -9.50 37.53 -20.06
N LYS A 486 -8.60 37.36 -21.05
CA LYS A 486 -8.91 36.71 -22.33
C LYS A 486 -8.78 35.19 -22.27
N ILE A 487 -7.94 34.66 -21.38
CA ILE A 487 -7.58 33.23 -21.29
C ILE A 487 -7.86 32.61 -19.91
N PRO A 488 -9.06 32.83 -19.31
CA PRO A 488 -9.37 32.43 -17.93
C PRO A 488 -9.22 30.92 -17.68
N GLY A 489 -9.22 30.09 -18.72
CA GLY A 489 -8.95 28.65 -18.66
C GLY A 489 -7.56 28.27 -18.12
N VAL A 490 -6.56 29.14 -18.24
CA VAL A 490 -5.15 28.82 -17.88
C VAL A 490 -4.50 29.78 -16.89
N VAL A 491 -5.11 30.94 -16.57
CA VAL A 491 -4.61 31.85 -15.52
C VAL A 491 -4.87 31.25 -14.13
N HIS A 492 -3.88 31.30 -13.24
CA HIS A 492 -3.96 30.80 -11.86
C HIS A 492 -4.58 31.88 -10.95
N VAL A 493 -4.90 31.55 -9.69
CA VAL A 493 -5.62 32.45 -8.78
C VAL A 493 -4.84 33.73 -8.43
N ASP A 494 -3.51 33.66 -8.48
CA ASP A 494 -2.55 34.75 -8.29
C ASP A 494 -2.25 35.55 -9.58
N GLY A 495 -2.84 35.17 -10.72
CA GLY A 495 -2.58 35.79 -12.01
C GLY A 495 -1.39 35.20 -12.80
N THR A 496 -0.76 34.13 -12.31
CA THR A 496 0.32 33.43 -13.01
C THR A 496 -0.21 32.38 -14.00
N CYS A 497 0.69 31.72 -14.72
CA CYS A 497 0.43 30.51 -15.49
C CYS A 497 1.69 29.65 -15.54
N ARG A 498 1.53 28.37 -15.89
CA ARG A 498 2.61 27.43 -16.17
C ARG A 498 2.61 27.05 -17.67
N PRO A 499 3.16 27.88 -18.56
CA PRO A 499 3.16 27.64 -20.00
C PRO A 499 4.22 26.63 -20.46
N GLN A 500 3.92 25.97 -21.58
CA GLN A 500 4.87 25.28 -22.46
C GLN A 500 5.11 26.15 -23.70
N SER A 501 6.38 26.46 -24.02
CA SER A 501 6.73 26.97 -25.35
C SER A 501 6.77 25.83 -26.36
N VAL A 502 6.21 26.04 -27.55
CA VAL A 502 6.19 25.06 -28.64
C VAL A 502 6.70 25.73 -29.92
N SER A 503 7.83 25.23 -30.44
CA SER A 503 8.39 25.59 -31.75
C SER A 503 8.18 24.48 -32.77
N LYS A 504 8.31 24.82 -34.06
CA LYS A 504 8.19 23.86 -35.16
C LYS A 504 9.25 22.75 -35.10
N GLU A 505 10.44 23.05 -34.62
CA GLU A 505 11.54 22.09 -34.43
C GLU A 505 11.27 21.15 -33.26
N SER A 506 10.60 21.64 -32.20
CA SER A 506 10.32 20.87 -30.99
C SER A 506 9.23 19.81 -31.19
N ASN A 507 8.12 20.15 -31.85
CA ASN A 507 7.01 19.24 -32.11
C ASN A 507 6.17 19.75 -33.31
N PRO A 508 6.50 19.35 -34.55
CA PRO A 508 5.88 19.89 -35.76
C PRO A 508 4.36 19.79 -35.80
N LYS A 509 3.79 18.60 -35.53
CA LYS A 509 2.33 18.40 -35.57
C LYS A 509 1.59 19.21 -34.51
N TYR A 510 2.17 19.36 -33.31
CA TYR A 510 1.55 20.15 -32.25
C TYR A 510 1.68 21.66 -32.50
N TYR A 511 2.81 22.10 -33.06
CA TYR A 511 2.98 23.46 -33.57
C TYR A 511 1.94 23.78 -34.65
N ASP A 512 1.73 22.88 -35.62
CA ASP A 512 0.74 23.08 -36.67
C ASP A 512 -0.70 23.15 -36.11
N LEU A 513 -1.05 22.37 -35.07
CA LEU A 513 -2.34 22.50 -34.36
C LEU A 513 -2.48 23.89 -33.73
N LEU A 514 -1.46 24.35 -33.00
CA LEU A 514 -1.45 25.67 -32.35
C LEU A 514 -1.55 26.80 -33.38
N LEU A 515 -0.86 26.67 -34.51
CA LEU A 515 -0.88 27.66 -35.60
C LEU A 515 -2.25 27.73 -36.28
N ASN A 516 -2.89 26.60 -36.58
CA ASN A 516 -4.26 26.59 -37.11
C ASN A 516 -5.25 27.16 -36.08
N PHE A 517 -5.12 26.79 -34.80
CA PHE A 517 -5.96 27.34 -33.73
C PHE A 517 -5.80 28.85 -33.58
N PHE A 518 -4.57 29.36 -33.72
CA PHE A 518 -4.28 30.80 -33.71
C PHE A 518 -4.94 31.52 -34.88
N GLN A 519 -4.85 30.97 -36.10
CA GLN A 519 -5.47 31.54 -37.29
C GLN A 519 -7.00 31.60 -37.21
N ILE A 520 -7.63 30.63 -36.52
CA ILE A 520 -9.09 30.58 -36.33
C ILE A 520 -9.55 31.52 -35.22
N THR A 521 -8.83 31.60 -34.10
CA THR A 521 -9.33 32.23 -32.85
C THR A 521 -8.65 33.55 -32.47
N GLY A 522 -7.51 33.88 -33.07
CA GLY A 522 -6.63 34.96 -32.61
C GLY A 522 -5.90 34.67 -31.29
N CYS A 523 -6.02 33.45 -30.74
CA CYS A 523 -5.33 33.00 -29.54
C CYS A 523 -4.23 31.98 -29.89
N PRO A 524 -2.94 32.25 -29.62
CA PRO A 524 -1.82 31.38 -30.01
C PRO A 524 -1.56 30.24 -29.01
N LEU A 525 -2.53 29.96 -28.11
CA LEU A 525 -2.34 29.01 -27.02
C LEU A 525 -3.61 28.22 -26.70
N VAL A 526 -3.40 26.98 -26.24
CA VAL A 526 -4.45 26.07 -25.76
C VAL A 526 -4.21 25.70 -24.31
N LEU A 527 -5.28 25.33 -23.60
CA LEU A 527 -5.15 24.64 -22.31
C LEU A 527 -4.57 23.24 -22.60
N ASN A 528 -3.50 22.86 -21.90
CA ASN A 528 -2.88 21.54 -21.98
C ASN A 528 -2.82 20.89 -20.59
N THR A 529 -3.18 19.61 -20.51
CA THR A 529 -3.06 18.76 -19.33
C THR A 529 -2.74 17.33 -19.72
N SER A 530 -2.28 16.51 -18.77
CA SER A 530 -1.97 15.10 -19.00
C SER A 530 -3.15 14.35 -19.60
N PHE A 531 -2.94 13.45 -20.56
CA PHE A 531 -4.01 12.56 -21.03
C PHE A 531 -4.09 11.36 -20.08
N ASN A 532 -5.01 11.43 -19.12
CA ASN A 532 -5.30 10.38 -18.13
C ASN A 532 -6.63 10.64 -17.41
N MET A 533 -7.23 9.61 -16.83
CA MET A 533 -8.35 9.72 -15.89
C MET A 533 -7.88 9.89 -14.44
N HIS A 534 -8.81 10.09 -13.51
CA HIS A 534 -8.48 10.32 -12.10
C HIS A 534 -7.82 9.07 -11.48
N GLY A 535 -6.58 9.23 -11.02
CA GLY A 535 -5.80 8.16 -10.36
C GLY A 535 -4.80 7.46 -11.28
N GLU A 536 -4.98 7.58 -12.60
CA GLU A 536 -4.22 6.81 -13.59
C GLU A 536 -2.95 7.52 -14.11
N PRO A 537 -1.97 6.76 -14.64
CA PRO A 537 -0.85 7.25 -15.46
C PRO A 537 -1.29 7.89 -16.79
N ILE A 538 -0.38 8.59 -17.46
CA ILE A 538 -0.59 9.09 -18.83
C ILE A 538 -0.87 7.90 -19.78
N VAL A 539 -1.89 8.00 -20.63
CA VAL A 539 -2.27 6.95 -21.60
C VAL A 539 -1.16 6.65 -22.60
N ASN A 540 -1.02 5.37 -22.94
CA ASN A 540 0.06 4.84 -23.77
C ASN A 540 -0.46 4.22 -25.06
N THR A 541 -1.40 3.27 -24.96
CA THR A 541 -1.96 2.51 -26.09
C THR A 541 -3.17 3.18 -26.75
N PRO A 542 -3.46 2.88 -28.04
CA PRO A 542 -4.72 3.27 -28.68
C PRO A 542 -5.97 2.81 -27.90
N GLU A 543 -5.97 1.60 -27.34
CA GLU A 543 -7.11 1.07 -26.59
C GLU A 543 -7.37 1.81 -25.28
N GLU A 544 -6.34 2.27 -24.58
CA GLU A 544 -6.50 3.18 -23.44
C GLU A 544 -7.14 4.51 -23.86
N ILE A 545 -6.70 5.08 -24.99
CA ILE A 545 -7.22 6.34 -25.53
C ILE A 545 -8.71 6.21 -25.94
N LEU A 546 -9.08 5.11 -26.60
CA LEU A 546 -10.46 4.82 -27.01
C LEU A 546 -11.36 4.52 -25.80
N HIS A 547 -10.86 3.78 -24.80
CA HIS A 547 -11.56 3.59 -23.54
C HIS A 547 -11.81 4.94 -22.83
N ASP A 548 -10.79 5.79 -22.72
CA ASP A 548 -10.90 7.12 -22.12
C ASP A 548 -11.89 8.03 -22.85
N LEU A 549 -11.99 7.96 -24.19
CA LEU A 549 -13.05 8.65 -24.95
C LEU A 549 -14.45 8.20 -24.50
N LEU A 550 -14.66 6.89 -24.37
CA LEU A 550 -15.96 6.29 -24.04
C LEU A 550 -16.40 6.66 -22.61
N ILE A 551 -15.51 6.59 -21.61
CA ILE A 551 -15.86 6.76 -20.18
C ILE A 551 -15.81 8.20 -19.66
N SER A 552 -15.43 9.18 -20.48
CA SER A 552 -15.19 10.57 -20.05
C SER A 552 -15.98 11.62 -20.83
N GLY A 553 -15.79 12.88 -20.47
CA GLY A 553 -16.34 14.05 -21.15
C GLY A 553 -15.53 14.55 -22.35
N LEU A 554 -14.68 13.72 -22.98
CA LEU A 554 -13.98 14.09 -24.20
C LEU A 554 -14.96 14.13 -25.39
N ASP A 555 -14.86 15.17 -26.21
CA ASP A 555 -15.71 15.37 -27.39
C ASP A 555 -15.15 14.60 -28.60
N ALA A 556 -13.83 14.46 -28.70
CA ALA A 556 -13.12 13.65 -29.70
C ALA A 556 -11.74 13.22 -29.17
N VAL A 557 -11.14 12.19 -29.79
CA VAL A 557 -9.70 11.89 -29.65
C VAL A 557 -9.03 11.81 -31.01
N TYR A 558 -7.78 12.27 -31.06
CA TYR A 558 -6.96 12.31 -32.27
C TYR A 558 -5.76 11.39 -32.09
N ILE A 559 -5.73 10.29 -32.87
CA ILE A 559 -4.68 9.27 -32.82
C ILE A 559 -3.96 9.29 -34.17
N ASN A 560 -2.72 9.81 -34.19
CA ASN A 560 -1.99 10.15 -35.41
C ASN A 560 -2.80 11.01 -36.39
N ASP A 561 -3.35 10.39 -37.43
CA ASP A 561 -4.02 11.03 -38.56
C ASP A 561 -5.53 10.74 -38.56
N VAL A 562 -6.03 10.11 -37.49
CA VAL A 562 -7.42 9.69 -37.32
C VAL A 562 -8.10 10.54 -36.24
N CYS A 563 -9.28 11.07 -36.54
CA CYS A 563 -10.22 11.61 -35.56
C CYS A 563 -11.21 10.52 -35.17
N VAL A 564 -11.46 10.33 -33.88
CA VAL A 564 -12.43 9.38 -33.35
C VAL A 564 -13.41 10.09 -32.42
N VAL A 565 -14.70 9.83 -32.62
CA VAL A 565 -15.80 10.31 -31.80
C VAL A 565 -16.63 9.12 -31.30
N ARG A 566 -17.46 9.36 -30.28
CA ARG A 566 -18.41 8.36 -29.80
C ARG A 566 -19.55 8.24 -30.80
N ARG A 567 -19.98 7.02 -31.11
CA ARG A 567 -21.25 6.81 -31.81
C ARG A 567 -22.37 7.24 -30.88
N HIS A 568 -23.09 8.29 -31.25
CA HIS A 568 -24.39 8.54 -30.65
C HIS A 568 -25.35 7.49 -31.21
N PRO A 569 -26.01 6.65 -30.39
CA PRO A 569 -27.09 5.83 -30.89
C PRO A 569 -28.14 6.78 -31.47
N GLU A 570 -28.60 6.52 -32.70
CA GLU A 570 -29.68 7.30 -33.30
C GLU A 570 -30.87 7.28 -32.34
N CYS A 571 -31.17 8.43 -31.73
CA CYS A 571 -32.41 8.59 -30.99
C CYS A 571 -33.54 8.48 -32.02
N PRO A 572 -34.42 7.45 -31.98
CA PRO A 572 -35.42 7.24 -33.00
C PRO A 572 -36.34 8.46 -33.04
N THR A 573 -36.17 9.32 -34.06
CA THR A 573 -36.70 10.68 -34.05
C THR A 573 -38.19 10.73 -34.43
N SER A 574 -38.92 9.66 -34.12
CA SER A 574 -40.25 9.32 -34.62
C SER A 574 -41.30 9.06 -33.53
N VAL A 575 -40.97 9.25 -32.24
CA VAL A 575 -41.90 8.98 -31.10
C VAL A 575 -42.15 10.19 -30.18
N LEU A 576 -41.52 11.35 -30.43
CA LEU A 576 -41.69 12.57 -29.61
C LEU A 576 -42.31 13.76 -30.36
N GLN A 577 -43.20 13.48 -31.33
CA GLN A 577 -44.10 14.48 -31.91
C GLN A 577 -45.53 13.93 -32.10
N GLN A 578 -46.19 13.56 -31.00
CA GLN A 578 -47.66 13.54 -30.96
C GLN A 578 -48.20 13.79 -29.54
N GLU A 579 -49.06 14.80 -29.45
CA GLU A 579 -50.11 15.00 -28.43
C GLU A 579 -49.71 15.15 -26.95
N TYR A 580 -49.25 16.35 -26.59
CA TYR A 580 -49.44 16.89 -25.24
C TYR A 580 -50.84 17.51 -25.12
N THR A 581 -51.86 16.71 -24.83
CA THR A 581 -53.19 17.19 -24.43
C THR A 581 -53.81 16.34 -23.32
N ASP A 582 -53.89 16.94 -22.13
CA ASP A 582 -54.89 16.73 -21.07
C ASP A 582 -55.18 15.34 -20.46
N LYS A 583 -54.94 15.30 -19.14
CA LYS A 583 -55.72 14.65 -18.05
C LYS A 583 -55.52 13.17 -17.71
N ASN A 584 -55.42 12.98 -16.39
CA ASN A 584 -55.96 11.91 -15.55
C ASN A 584 -56.39 10.60 -16.25
N ASP A 585 -55.78 9.46 -15.89
CA ASP A 585 -56.21 8.76 -14.67
C ASP A 585 -55.21 7.68 -14.22
N LEU A 586 -55.34 7.26 -12.96
CA LEU A 586 -54.59 6.13 -12.38
C LEU A 586 -55.31 4.81 -12.71
N SER A 587 -54.66 3.88 -13.40
CA SER A 587 -54.98 2.46 -13.25
C SER A 587 -53.77 1.56 -13.55
N ILE A 588 -53.68 0.47 -12.80
CA ILE A 588 -52.66 -0.58 -12.92
C ILE A 588 -53.37 -1.87 -13.36
N SER A 589 -52.85 -2.53 -14.38
CA SER A 589 -53.09 -3.93 -14.73
C SER A 589 -51.90 -4.36 -15.60
N GLU A 590 -50.99 -5.19 -15.11
CA GLU A 590 -51.07 -6.66 -15.04
C GLU A 590 -50.77 -7.37 -16.39
N ASP A 591 -49.98 -8.44 -16.26
CA ASP A 591 -49.59 -9.45 -17.24
C ASP A 591 -48.77 -9.07 -18.49
N ILE A 592 -47.61 -9.72 -18.64
CA ILE A 592 -47.48 -10.86 -19.56
C ILE A 592 -46.28 -11.74 -19.17
N THR A 593 -46.46 -13.05 -19.32
CA THR A 593 -45.55 -14.12 -18.90
C THR A 593 -44.63 -14.63 -20.01
N THR A 594 -43.43 -15.06 -19.62
CA THR A 594 -42.61 -16.18 -20.16
C THR A 594 -42.60 -16.51 -21.67
N GLN A 595 -41.40 -16.72 -22.23
CA GLN A 595 -41.07 -18.03 -22.85
C GLN A 595 -39.57 -18.27 -23.07
N ASN A 596 -39.16 -19.55 -22.96
CA ASN A 596 -37.81 -20.06 -23.17
C ASN A 596 -37.67 -20.74 -24.55
N SER A 597 -36.48 -20.74 -25.13
CA SER A 597 -35.90 -21.86 -25.93
C SER A 597 -34.44 -21.50 -26.29
N SER A 598 -33.39 -22.20 -25.85
CA SER A 598 -32.97 -23.61 -26.04
C SER A 598 -32.38 -23.91 -27.44
N GLY A 599 -31.06 -23.98 -27.54
CA GLY A 599 -30.32 -24.43 -28.73
C GLY A 599 -28.88 -24.86 -28.40
N GLN A 600 -28.56 -26.14 -28.63
CA GLN A 600 -27.23 -26.75 -28.54
C GLN A 600 -26.43 -26.44 -29.84
N ALA A 601 -25.11 -26.61 -30.03
CA ALA A 601 -23.96 -27.05 -29.22
C ALA A 601 -22.74 -26.15 -29.67
N THR A 602 -21.43 -26.42 -29.51
CA THR A 602 -20.60 -27.58 -29.12
C THR A 602 -19.22 -27.06 -28.63
N VAL A 603 -18.34 -27.90 -28.05
CA VAL A 603 -16.96 -27.52 -27.70
C VAL A 603 -15.94 -28.48 -28.36
N ALA A 604 -14.82 -27.93 -28.84
CA ALA A 604 -13.63 -28.66 -29.30
C ALA A 604 -12.38 -28.21 -28.49
N PRO A 605 -11.36 -29.07 -28.29
CA PRO A 605 -10.38 -28.90 -27.21
C PRO A 605 -9.23 -27.93 -27.51
N SER A 606 -8.68 -27.33 -26.44
CA SER A 606 -7.66 -26.27 -26.48
C SER A 606 -6.22 -26.73 -26.81
N PRO A 607 -5.35 -25.82 -27.30
CA PRO A 607 -3.90 -25.92 -27.15
C PRO A 607 -3.44 -25.27 -25.82
N ARG A 608 -2.77 -26.07 -24.98
CA ARG A 608 -2.21 -25.67 -23.68
C ARG A 608 -1.23 -24.48 -23.80
N LYS A 609 -1.37 -23.48 -22.93
CA LYS A 609 -0.27 -22.56 -22.56
C LYS A 609 -0.02 -22.65 -21.05
N LYS A 610 1.25 -22.53 -20.67
CA LYS A 610 1.76 -22.71 -19.30
C LYS A 610 1.34 -21.53 -18.42
N TYR A 611 0.83 -21.81 -17.23
CA TYR A 611 0.63 -20.80 -16.19
C TYR A 611 1.86 -20.71 -15.28
N SER A 612 2.29 -19.48 -15.00
CA SER A 612 3.18 -19.16 -13.88
C SER A 612 2.38 -19.03 -12.58
N PRO A 613 3.00 -19.15 -11.40
CA PRO A 613 2.26 -19.28 -10.15
C PRO A 613 1.70 -17.92 -9.67
N ALA A 614 0.38 -17.81 -9.59
CA ALA A 614 -0.33 -16.55 -9.32
C ALA A 614 -1.10 -16.61 -7.99
N TRP A 615 -0.39 -16.60 -6.86
CA TRP A 615 -1.00 -16.69 -5.52
C TRP A 615 -1.31 -15.33 -4.87
N PHE A 616 -1.18 -14.23 -5.63
CA PHE A 616 -1.56 -12.87 -5.22
C PHE A 616 -2.31 -12.11 -6.34
N SER A 617 -3.22 -12.76 -7.07
CA SER A 617 -4.32 -12.04 -7.75
C SER A 617 -5.59 -12.08 -6.91
N VAL A 618 -5.50 -11.56 -5.68
CA VAL A 618 -6.69 -11.02 -5.01
C VAL A 618 -7.29 -9.97 -5.96
N ALA A 619 -8.62 -9.93 -6.05
CA ALA A 619 -9.34 -9.09 -7.01
C ALA A 619 -8.75 -7.67 -7.10
N ASN A 620 -8.68 -7.14 -8.33
CA ASN A 620 -8.31 -5.76 -8.64
C ASN A 620 -8.80 -4.82 -7.52
N ILE A 621 -7.87 -4.14 -6.87
CA ILE A 621 -8.17 -3.28 -5.73
C ILE A 621 -9.15 -2.17 -6.14
N ASP A 622 -9.09 -1.72 -7.41
CA ASP A 622 -10.03 -0.74 -7.98
C ASP A 622 -11.42 -1.35 -8.22
N SER A 623 -11.53 -2.63 -8.57
CA SER A 623 -12.83 -3.32 -8.69
C SER A 623 -13.51 -3.40 -7.31
N TRP A 624 -12.76 -3.73 -6.27
CA TRP A 624 -13.27 -3.75 -4.91
C TRP A 624 -13.58 -2.34 -4.39
N GLN A 625 -12.70 -1.36 -4.63
CA GLN A 625 -12.92 0.04 -4.25
C GLN A 625 -14.11 0.67 -5.02
N LYS A 626 -14.30 0.39 -6.31
CA LYS A 626 -15.48 0.84 -7.08
C LYS A 626 -16.76 0.23 -6.55
N ALA A 627 -16.79 -1.08 -6.26
CA ALA A 627 -17.95 -1.72 -5.62
C ALA A 627 -18.29 -1.07 -4.27
N VAL A 628 -17.26 -0.81 -3.45
CA VAL A 628 -17.40 -0.12 -2.14
C VAL A 628 -17.86 1.33 -2.30
N GLN A 629 -17.41 2.07 -3.33
CA GLN A 629 -17.87 3.44 -3.57
C GLN A 629 -19.31 3.49 -4.08
N LEU A 630 -19.69 2.60 -5.01
CA LEU A 630 -21.07 2.45 -5.48
C LEU A 630 -22.01 2.12 -4.31
N TRP A 631 -21.61 1.19 -3.44
CA TRP A 631 -22.33 0.84 -2.22
C TRP A 631 -22.43 2.01 -1.23
N LYS A 632 -21.33 2.73 -0.96
CA LYS A 632 -21.34 3.92 -0.10
C LYS A 632 -22.26 5.04 -0.58
N ALA A 633 -22.46 5.16 -1.90
CA ALA A 633 -23.28 6.18 -2.52
C ALA A 633 -24.79 5.85 -2.54
N HIS A 634 -25.18 4.56 -2.50
CA HIS A 634 -26.58 4.16 -2.73
C HIS A 634 -27.12 3.10 -1.75
N GLY A 635 -26.27 2.32 -1.09
CA GLY A 635 -26.67 1.22 -0.20
C GLY A 635 -27.07 1.65 1.21
N ARG A 636 -26.69 2.86 1.64
CA ARG A 636 -26.96 3.34 3.02
C ARG A 636 -28.42 3.65 3.31
N GLU A 637 -29.16 4.16 2.33
CA GLU A 637 -30.61 4.41 2.45
C GLU A 637 -31.37 3.07 2.53
N LEU A 638 -30.98 2.11 1.68
CA LEU A 638 -31.54 0.75 1.67
C LEU A 638 -31.30 -0.03 2.98
N LEU A 639 -30.19 0.22 3.68
CA LEU A 639 -29.89 -0.42 4.97
C LEU A 639 -30.78 0.09 6.12
N SER A 640 -31.18 1.37 6.10
CA SER A 640 -32.05 1.95 7.14
C SER A 640 -33.52 1.49 7.07
N GLU A 641 -33.93 0.90 5.94
CA GLU A 641 -35.30 0.40 5.73
C GLU A 641 -35.49 -1.06 6.21
N GLN A 642 -34.40 -1.76 6.56
CA GLN A 642 -34.44 -3.18 6.87
C GLN A 642 -34.73 -3.46 8.36
N PRO A 643 -35.53 -4.50 8.69
CA PRO A 643 -35.75 -4.88 10.07
C PRO A 643 -34.46 -5.42 10.71
N LYS A 644 -34.22 -5.05 11.97
CA LYS A 644 -33.07 -5.51 12.75
C LYS A 644 -33.17 -7.03 13.00
N ARG A 645 -32.26 -7.84 12.46
CA ARG A 645 -32.19 -9.29 12.79
C ARG A 645 -31.67 -9.50 14.22
N PRO A 646 -32.14 -10.54 14.94
CA PRO A 646 -31.57 -10.92 16.23
C PRO A 646 -30.16 -11.50 16.07
N CYS A 647 -29.44 -11.66 17.19
CA CYS A 647 -28.10 -12.26 17.20
C CYS A 647 -28.11 -13.67 16.58
N PRO A 648 -27.25 -13.98 15.59
CA PRO A 648 -27.23 -15.29 14.94
C PRO A 648 -26.92 -16.42 15.92
N ALA A 649 -25.96 -16.21 16.85
CA ALA A 649 -25.56 -17.21 17.82
C ALA A 649 -26.64 -17.58 18.86
N CYS A 650 -27.31 -16.60 19.49
CA CYS A 650 -28.21 -16.86 20.63
C CYS A 650 -29.66 -16.35 20.48
N ALA A 651 -30.05 -15.82 19.32
CA ALA A 651 -31.35 -15.21 19.04
C ALA A 651 -31.77 -14.02 19.94
N CYS A 652 -30.88 -13.49 20.78
CA CYS A 652 -31.13 -12.26 21.54
C CYS A 652 -31.30 -11.05 20.60
N GLY A 653 -32.37 -10.28 20.79
CA GLY A 653 -32.61 -9.02 20.06
C GLY A 653 -31.73 -7.85 20.51
N ASP A 654 -31.19 -7.93 21.72
CA ASP A 654 -30.37 -6.88 22.33
C ASP A 654 -28.92 -6.96 21.86
N SER A 655 -28.48 -5.87 21.24
CA SER A 655 -27.11 -5.72 20.75
C SER A 655 -26.76 -4.25 20.61
N THR A 656 -25.57 -3.89 21.06
CA THR A 656 -25.04 -2.53 21.00
C THR A 656 -24.13 -2.35 19.77
N PRO A 657 -24.12 -1.18 19.11
CA PRO A 657 -23.14 -0.87 18.09
C PRO A 657 -21.72 -1.00 18.64
N LEU A 658 -20.82 -1.63 17.88
CA LEU A 658 -19.42 -1.86 18.25
C LEU A 658 -18.48 -0.98 17.42
N PHE A 659 -18.60 -1.04 16.09
CA PHE A 659 -17.90 -0.14 15.15
C PHE A 659 -18.60 -0.14 13.80
N GLN A 660 -18.30 0.86 12.96
CA GLN A 660 -18.71 0.89 11.56
C GLN A 660 -17.52 0.46 10.68
N SER A 661 -17.74 -0.52 9.80
CA SER A 661 -16.75 -0.98 8.85
C SER A 661 -16.43 0.09 7.79
N TYR A 662 -15.28 -0.05 7.14
CA TYR A 662 -14.83 0.84 6.08
C TYR A 662 -15.82 0.96 4.90
N ASP A 663 -16.72 0.00 4.67
CA ASP A 663 -17.77 0.01 3.64
C ASP A 663 -19.15 0.48 4.13
N GLY A 664 -19.31 0.76 5.43
CA GLY A 664 -20.48 1.41 6.01
C GLY A 664 -21.42 0.52 6.82
N HIS A 665 -21.16 -0.78 6.93
CA HIS A 665 -21.94 -1.67 7.79
C HIS A 665 -21.64 -1.42 9.28
N ALA A 666 -22.69 -1.28 10.09
CA ALA A 666 -22.55 -1.21 11.54
C ALA A 666 -22.48 -2.64 12.12
N TYR A 667 -21.33 -3.02 12.68
CA TYR A 667 -21.25 -4.23 13.49
C TYR A 667 -21.82 -3.96 14.87
N HIS A 668 -22.59 -4.90 15.39
CA HIS A 668 -23.09 -4.90 16.74
C HIS A 668 -22.52 -6.09 17.53
N VAL A 669 -22.28 -5.88 18.82
CA VAL A 669 -21.99 -6.95 19.78
C VAL A 669 -23.28 -7.35 20.49
N CYS A 670 -23.59 -8.64 20.54
CA CYS A 670 -24.75 -9.15 21.25
C CYS A 670 -24.57 -9.03 22.77
N ALA A 671 -25.54 -8.45 23.47
CA ALA A 671 -25.48 -8.23 24.92
C ALA A 671 -25.47 -9.54 25.73
N ASN A 672 -26.08 -10.62 25.21
CA ASN A 672 -26.19 -11.91 25.91
C ASN A 672 -24.97 -12.82 25.70
N CYS A 673 -24.40 -12.88 24.48
CA CYS A 673 -23.35 -13.85 24.16
C CYS A 673 -22.04 -13.26 23.61
N GLY A 674 -21.97 -11.95 23.36
CA GLY A 674 -20.77 -11.30 22.81
C GLY A 674 -20.46 -11.60 21.34
N CYS A 675 -21.34 -12.30 20.61
CA CYS A 675 -21.22 -12.48 19.15
C CYS A 675 -21.21 -11.13 18.43
N TRP A 676 -20.31 -10.94 17.47
CA TRP A 676 -20.32 -9.76 16.60
C TRP A 676 -21.06 -10.10 15.31
N PHE A 677 -21.95 -9.23 14.87
CA PHE A 677 -22.75 -9.45 13.67
C PHE A 677 -23.26 -8.14 13.09
N VAL A 678 -23.54 -8.12 11.78
CA VAL A 678 -24.27 -7.02 11.13
C VAL A 678 -25.78 -7.24 11.35
N PRO A 679 -26.53 -6.33 12.02
CA PRO A 679 -27.93 -6.56 12.37
C PRO A 679 -28.93 -6.03 11.33
N TYR A 680 -28.50 -5.17 10.41
CA TYR A 680 -29.29 -4.69 9.27
C TYR A 680 -28.74 -5.37 8.02
N GLN A 681 -29.46 -6.35 7.49
CA GLN A 681 -29.04 -7.08 6.31
C GLN A 681 -29.83 -6.60 5.09
N VAL A 682 -29.12 -6.34 4.00
CA VAL A 682 -29.75 -6.10 2.70
C VAL A 682 -30.25 -7.44 2.16
N ASP A 683 -31.56 -7.52 1.93
CA ASP A 683 -32.23 -8.65 1.27
C ASP A 683 -31.53 -9.00 -0.06
N GLU A 684 -31.39 -10.28 -0.35
CA GLU A 684 -30.72 -10.79 -1.54
C GLU A 684 -31.40 -10.32 -2.84
N HIS A 685 -32.73 -10.13 -2.83
CA HIS A 685 -33.45 -9.48 -3.93
C HIS A 685 -33.15 -7.97 -4.04
N LEU A 686 -32.85 -7.29 -2.93
CA LEU A 686 -32.48 -5.88 -2.91
C LEU A 686 -31.02 -5.68 -3.38
N PHE A 687 -30.13 -6.58 -2.96
CA PHE A 687 -28.74 -6.69 -3.45
C PHE A 687 -28.75 -7.00 -4.96
N ALA A 688 -29.52 -7.99 -5.40
CA ALA A 688 -29.72 -8.28 -6.82
C ALA A 688 -30.29 -7.08 -7.59
N ARG A 689 -31.26 -6.33 -7.04
CA ARG A 689 -31.77 -5.08 -7.67
C ARG A 689 -30.70 -3.99 -7.82
N PHE A 690 -29.71 -3.94 -6.93
CA PHE A 690 -28.57 -3.03 -7.05
C PHE A 690 -27.65 -3.41 -8.22
N PHE A 691 -27.36 -4.71 -8.39
CA PHE A 691 -26.56 -5.22 -9.52
C PHE A 691 -27.32 -5.27 -10.85
N VAL A 692 -28.63 -5.55 -10.85
CA VAL A 692 -29.48 -5.61 -12.05
C VAL A 692 -29.75 -4.21 -12.65
N ARG A 693 -29.70 -3.15 -11.84
CA ARG A 693 -29.81 -1.76 -12.31
C ARG A 693 -28.47 -1.10 -12.67
N ASN A 694 -27.34 -1.80 -12.49
CA ASN A 694 -26.02 -1.26 -12.77
C ASN A 694 -25.13 -2.31 -13.46
N GLU A 695 -25.01 -2.17 -14.78
CA GLU A 695 -24.33 -3.14 -15.64
C GLU A 695 -22.81 -3.21 -15.38
N GLU A 696 -22.19 -2.09 -14.97
CA GLU A 696 -20.78 -2.04 -14.54
C GLU A 696 -20.60 -2.86 -13.25
N ALA A 697 -21.47 -2.69 -12.25
CA ALA A 697 -21.44 -3.46 -11.01
C ALA A 697 -21.62 -4.97 -11.28
N ALA A 698 -22.56 -5.35 -12.16
CA ALA A 698 -22.77 -6.74 -12.56
C ALA A 698 -21.56 -7.33 -13.32
N ARG A 699 -20.86 -6.54 -14.13
CA ARG A 699 -19.60 -6.94 -14.81
C ARG A 699 -18.44 -7.05 -13.82
N LEU A 700 -18.40 -6.20 -12.80
CA LEU A 700 -17.42 -6.20 -11.72
C LEU A 700 -17.55 -7.47 -10.87
N ALA A 701 -18.77 -7.78 -10.41
CA ALA A 701 -19.08 -9.00 -9.67
C ALA A 701 -18.69 -10.27 -10.45
N ARG A 702 -19.06 -10.34 -11.75
CA ARG A 702 -18.64 -11.42 -12.68
C ARG A 702 -17.11 -11.60 -12.74
N THR A 703 -16.36 -10.49 -12.76
CA THR A 703 -14.88 -10.51 -12.84
C THR A 703 -14.26 -10.94 -11.51
N MET A 704 -14.79 -10.44 -10.39
CA MET A 704 -14.30 -10.77 -9.04
C MET A 704 -14.56 -12.25 -8.69
N ALA A 705 -15.74 -12.79 -9.05
CA ALA A 705 -16.05 -14.21 -8.91
C ALA A 705 -15.08 -15.08 -9.73
N ARG A 706 -14.93 -14.82 -11.04
CA ARG A 706 -14.02 -15.60 -11.91
C ARG A 706 -12.57 -15.56 -11.44
N ASN A 707 -12.08 -14.42 -10.96
CA ASN A 707 -10.71 -14.31 -10.44
C ASN A 707 -10.54 -15.05 -9.10
N ARG A 708 -11.54 -15.05 -8.21
CA ARG A 708 -11.53 -15.86 -6.97
C ARG A 708 -11.45 -17.36 -7.29
N LEU A 709 -12.11 -17.80 -8.36
CA LEU A 709 -12.18 -19.20 -8.79
C LEU A 709 -10.91 -19.68 -9.51
N ALA A 710 -10.25 -18.81 -10.29
CA ALA A 710 -9.07 -19.16 -11.08
C ALA A 710 -7.80 -19.44 -10.24
N VAL A 711 -7.71 -18.91 -9.01
CA VAL A 711 -6.53 -19.02 -8.13
C VAL A 711 -6.54 -20.31 -7.28
N ALA A 712 -7.69 -20.97 -7.14
CA ALA A 712 -7.94 -22.01 -6.14
C ALA A 712 -7.48 -23.45 -6.53
N ASN A 713 -6.49 -23.59 -7.42
CA ASN A 713 -5.94 -24.89 -7.82
C ASN A 713 -4.42 -24.93 -7.57
N ASP A 714 -4.06 -25.27 -6.33
CA ASP A 714 -2.93 -26.12 -5.91
C ASP A 714 -2.63 -25.92 -4.41
N THR A 715 -2.78 -24.70 -3.89
CA THR A 715 -2.45 -24.34 -2.50
C THR A 715 -3.40 -24.88 -1.43
N ASP A 716 -4.66 -25.14 -1.76
CA ASP A 716 -5.65 -25.64 -0.78
C ASP A 716 -5.55 -27.17 -0.57
N ARG A 717 -4.83 -27.89 -1.44
CA ARG A 717 -4.74 -29.37 -1.40
C ARG A 717 -4.10 -29.86 -0.10
N ASP A 718 -2.98 -29.27 0.31
CA ASP A 718 -2.28 -29.58 1.56
C ASP A 718 -3.16 -29.31 2.79
N ARG A 719 -3.96 -28.22 2.75
CA ARG A 719 -4.93 -27.88 3.81
C ARG A 719 -6.04 -28.93 3.90
N PHE A 720 -6.62 -29.33 2.78
CA PHE A 720 -7.66 -30.36 2.75
C PHE A 720 -7.12 -31.73 3.16
N GLU A 721 -5.90 -32.08 2.77
CA GLU A 721 -5.21 -33.30 3.20
C GLU A 721 -5.01 -33.32 4.71
N MET A 722 -4.49 -32.23 5.30
CA MET A 722 -4.38 -32.07 6.74
C MET A 722 -5.73 -32.22 7.46
N LEU A 723 -6.79 -31.59 6.94
CA LEU A 723 -8.13 -31.64 7.54
C LEU A 723 -8.70 -33.08 7.50
N LEU A 724 -8.65 -33.75 6.34
CA LEU A 724 -9.10 -35.15 6.23
C LEU A 724 -8.24 -36.10 7.08
N ASN A 725 -6.91 -35.93 7.13
CA ASN A 725 -6.02 -36.76 7.94
C ASN A 725 -6.21 -36.58 9.46
N ARG A 726 -6.75 -35.43 9.91
CA ARG A 726 -7.12 -35.22 11.32
C ARG A 726 -8.45 -35.88 11.66
N LEU A 727 -9.41 -35.81 10.74
CA LEU A 727 -10.76 -36.33 10.90
C LEU A 727 -10.81 -37.85 10.72
N GLU A 728 -9.91 -38.39 9.87
CA GLU A 728 -9.82 -39.80 9.49
C GLU A 728 -11.19 -40.47 9.25
N PRO A 729 -11.99 -39.97 8.30
CA PRO A 729 -13.20 -40.66 7.87
C PRO A 729 -12.86 -42.05 7.31
N SER A 730 -13.78 -43.01 7.45
CA SER A 730 -13.63 -44.34 6.85
C SER A 730 -13.65 -44.24 5.32
N GLU A 731 -12.96 -45.14 4.61
CA GLU A 731 -12.89 -45.13 3.14
C GLU A 731 -14.27 -45.17 2.45
N GLU A 732 -15.29 -45.71 3.11
CA GLU A 732 -16.69 -45.75 2.63
C GLU A 732 -17.52 -44.49 2.99
N SER A 733 -16.95 -43.52 3.71
CA SER A 733 -17.68 -42.34 4.23
C SER A 733 -18.27 -41.48 3.11
N THR A 734 -19.51 -41.07 3.34
CA THR A 734 -20.25 -40.11 2.52
C THR A 734 -20.03 -38.68 3.05
N ILE A 735 -19.66 -37.75 2.15
CA ILE A 735 -19.26 -36.38 2.51
C ILE A 735 -20.15 -35.37 1.79
N LEU A 736 -20.68 -34.39 2.53
CA LEU A 736 -21.35 -33.21 1.96
C LEU A 736 -20.58 -31.94 2.32
N ASP A 737 -20.19 -31.17 1.33
CA ASP A 737 -19.56 -29.86 1.49
C ASP A 737 -20.61 -28.75 1.30
N ILE A 738 -20.74 -27.82 2.25
CA ILE A 738 -21.77 -26.77 2.24
C ILE A 738 -21.09 -25.39 2.20
N GLY A 739 -21.34 -24.65 1.12
CA GLY A 739 -20.45 -23.58 0.68
C GLY A 739 -19.30 -24.12 -0.18
N ALA A 740 -19.60 -25.14 -1.00
CA ALA A 740 -18.61 -25.95 -1.71
C ALA A 740 -17.82 -25.19 -2.79
N ASN A 741 -18.13 -23.92 -3.05
CA ASN A 741 -17.47 -23.10 -4.05
C ASN A 741 -17.50 -23.79 -5.43
N ALA A 742 -16.44 -23.72 -6.25
CA ALA A 742 -16.32 -24.51 -7.48
C ALA A 742 -15.95 -25.99 -7.23
N GLY A 743 -16.22 -26.55 -6.04
CA GLY A 743 -16.09 -27.97 -5.71
C GLY A 743 -14.67 -28.46 -5.50
N GLN A 744 -13.73 -27.62 -5.08
CA GLN A 744 -12.31 -27.94 -4.88
C GLN A 744 -12.14 -29.09 -3.87
N PHE A 745 -12.70 -28.95 -2.66
CA PHE A 745 -12.66 -29.98 -1.62
C PHE A 745 -13.42 -31.24 -2.05
N VAL A 746 -14.58 -31.08 -2.70
CA VAL A 746 -15.40 -32.19 -3.21
C VAL A 746 -14.62 -33.04 -4.25
N SER A 747 -13.86 -32.38 -5.13
CA SER A 747 -12.95 -33.03 -6.08
C SER A 747 -11.84 -33.80 -5.35
N PHE A 748 -11.19 -33.15 -4.39
CA PHE A 748 -10.12 -33.75 -3.60
C PHE A 748 -10.58 -34.96 -2.77
N ALA A 749 -11.76 -34.88 -2.14
CA ALA A 749 -12.35 -35.99 -1.40
C ALA A 749 -12.68 -37.18 -2.31
N ARG A 750 -13.19 -36.93 -3.53
CA ARG A 750 -13.39 -38.00 -4.54
C ARG A 750 -12.07 -38.61 -5.04
N GLU A 751 -11.02 -37.81 -5.22
CA GLU A 751 -9.68 -38.32 -5.55
C GLU A 751 -9.10 -39.23 -4.45
N LYS A 752 -9.51 -39.02 -3.19
CA LYS A 752 -9.17 -39.87 -2.04
C LYS A 752 -10.12 -41.07 -1.85
N GLY A 753 -11.11 -41.26 -2.73
CA GLY A 753 -12.04 -42.40 -2.74
C GLY A 753 -13.40 -42.15 -2.08
N PHE A 754 -13.61 -41.02 -1.40
CA PHE A 754 -14.84 -40.74 -0.67
C PHE A 754 -16.04 -40.42 -1.58
N SER A 755 -17.24 -40.76 -1.11
CA SER A 755 -18.50 -40.42 -1.77
C SER A 755 -18.91 -38.98 -1.45
N ALA A 756 -18.23 -38.01 -2.09
CA ALA A 756 -18.41 -36.58 -1.82
C ALA A 756 -19.33 -35.85 -2.82
N PHE A 757 -20.09 -34.88 -2.29
CA PHE A 757 -21.01 -33.98 -3.00
C PHE A 757 -20.92 -32.55 -2.45
N GLY A 758 -21.26 -31.55 -3.26
CA GLY A 758 -21.24 -30.14 -2.84
C GLY A 758 -22.60 -29.44 -2.97
N LEU A 759 -22.87 -28.50 -2.06
CA LEU A 759 -23.98 -27.56 -2.12
C LEU A 759 -23.41 -26.13 -2.13
N GLU A 760 -23.80 -25.33 -3.12
CA GLU A 760 -23.33 -23.95 -3.30
C GLU A 760 -24.48 -23.08 -3.81
N ALA A 761 -24.60 -21.85 -3.29
CA ALA A 761 -25.62 -20.89 -3.68
C ALA A 761 -25.12 -19.89 -4.75
N ASP A 762 -23.81 -19.60 -4.80
CA ASP A 762 -23.23 -18.66 -5.77
C ASP A 762 -23.35 -19.20 -7.22
N PRO A 763 -24.13 -18.54 -8.09
CA PRO A 763 -24.35 -18.98 -9.47
C PRO A 763 -23.07 -19.03 -10.31
N TYR A 764 -22.03 -18.25 -9.97
CA TYR A 764 -20.75 -18.25 -10.68
C TYR A 764 -19.84 -19.41 -10.25
N ALA A 765 -19.84 -19.74 -8.95
CA ALA A 765 -19.16 -20.93 -8.45
C ALA A 765 -19.79 -22.21 -9.02
N LEU A 766 -21.11 -22.22 -9.19
CA LEU A 766 -21.88 -23.27 -9.88
C LEU A 766 -21.60 -23.34 -11.39
N GLU A 767 -21.45 -22.20 -12.08
CA GLU A 767 -21.04 -22.15 -13.50
C GLU A 767 -19.68 -22.85 -13.69
N GLU A 768 -18.71 -22.54 -12.81
CA GLU A 768 -17.37 -23.12 -12.85
C GLU A 768 -17.34 -24.59 -12.40
N ALA A 769 -18.09 -24.98 -11.37
CA ALA A 769 -18.22 -26.38 -10.95
C ALA A 769 -18.78 -27.25 -12.08
N ARG A 770 -19.80 -26.76 -12.82
CA ARG A 770 -20.33 -27.42 -14.02
C ARG A 770 -19.29 -27.50 -15.14
N ARG A 771 -18.51 -26.43 -15.37
CA ARG A 771 -17.42 -26.40 -16.36
C ARG A 771 -16.31 -27.41 -16.04
N LEU A 772 -16.10 -27.73 -14.76
CA LEU A 772 -15.13 -28.68 -14.26
C LEU A 772 -15.72 -30.08 -13.97
N GLU A 773 -16.98 -30.33 -14.34
CA GLU A 773 -17.71 -31.60 -14.12
C GLU A 773 -17.74 -32.07 -12.65
N ARG A 774 -17.63 -31.13 -11.70
CA ARG A 774 -17.65 -31.39 -10.25
C ARG A 774 -19.10 -31.49 -9.74
N PRO A 775 -19.41 -32.39 -8.79
CA PRO A 775 -20.78 -32.70 -8.34
C PRO A 775 -21.29 -31.68 -7.32
N VAL A 776 -21.36 -30.41 -7.72
CA VAL A 776 -21.88 -29.29 -6.91
C VAL A 776 -23.24 -28.86 -7.46
N VAL A 777 -24.23 -28.75 -6.58
CA VAL A 777 -25.61 -28.38 -6.94
C VAL A 777 -26.07 -27.13 -6.21
N CYS A 778 -27.08 -26.46 -6.79
CA CYS A 778 -27.67 -25.24 -6.24
C CYS A 778 -28.88 -25.50 -5.32
N ASP A 779 -29.50 -26.67 -5.47
CA ASP A 779 -30.71 -27.06 -4.76
C ASP A 779 -30.45 -28.36 -4.00
N ALA A 780 -30.76 -28.37 -2.71
CA ALA A 780 -30.64 -29.54 -1.85
C ALA A 780 -31.53 -30.73 -2.29
N ALA A 781 -32.55 -30.49 -3.13
CA ALA A 781 -33.34 -31.54 -3.78
C ALA A 781 -32.58 -32.28 -4.90
N GLN A 782 -31.49 -31.70 -5.42
CA GLN A 782 -30.61 -32.32 -6.43
C GLN A 782 -29.49 -33.16 -5.80
N LEU A 783 -29.27 -33.04 -4.48
CA LEU A 783 -28.38 -33.94 -3.74
C LEU A 783 -29.00 -35.34 -3.64
N PRO A 784 -28.19 -36.42 -3.60
CA PRO A 784 -28.68 -37.76 -3.30
C PRO A 784 -29.58 -37.79 -2.04
N ALA A 785 -30.66 -38.56 -2.11
CA ALA A 785 -31.63 -38.74 -1.03
C ALA A 785 -31.10 -39.70 0.06
N GLN A 786 -29.96 -39.32 0.64
CA GLN A 786 -29.24 -40.04 1.69
C GLN A 786 -28.85 -39.10 2.83
N SER A 787 -28.42 -39.68 3.94
CA SER A 787 -27.67 -38.97 4.99
C SER A 787 -26.17 -39.06 4.73
N TYR A 788 -25.40 -38.15 5.32
CA TYR A 788 -23.96 -38.04 5.16
C TYR A 788 -23.24 -38.29 6.49
N ASP A 789 -22.19 -39.12 6.45
CA ASP A 789 -21.36 -39.44 7.61
C ASP A 789 -20.55 -38.22 8.08
N MET A 790 -20.22 -37.33 7.14
CA MET A 790 -19.46 -36.11 7.37
C MET A 790 -20.07 -34.94 6.60
N ILE A 791 -20.29 -33.82 7.28
CA ILE A 791 -20.70 -32.55 6.67
C ILE A 791 -19.67 -31.48 6.95
N CYS A 792 -19.19 -30.81 5.91
CA CYS A 792 -18.13 -29.81 5.96
C CYS A 792 -18.68 -28.39 5.76
N LEU A 793 -18.16 -27.44 6.54
CA LEU A 793 -18.41 -26.00 6.38
C LEU A 793 -17.08 -25.24 6.53
N TRP A 794 -16.37 -25.07 5.42
CA TRP A 794 -15.05 -24.43 5.40
C TRP A 794 -15.17 -22.93 5.13
N GLU A 795 -15.00 -22.10 6.17
CA GLU A 795 -15.19 -20.63 6.11
C GLU A 795 -16.59 -20.23 5.59
N THR A 796 -17.64 -20.98 5.98
CA THR A 796 -19.02 -20.77 5.50
C THR A 796 -19.88 -19.88 6.43
N LEU A 797 -19.80 -20.06 7.75
CA LEU A 797 -20.79 -19.55 8.71
C LEU A 797 -20.71 -18.03 8.96
N GLU A 798 -19.55 -17.43 8.70
CA GLU A 798 -19.30 -15.99 8.71
C GLU A 798 -20.04 -15.26 7.60
N HIS A 799 -20.33 -15.92 6.48
CA HIS A 799 -20.99 -15.35 5.30
C HIS A 799 -22.52 -15.45 5.34
N VAL A 800 -23.08 -16.34 6.15
CA VAL A 800 -24.49 -16.77 6.02
C VAL A 800 -25.45 -15.93 6.87
N ALA A 801 -26.58 -15.55 6.27
CA ALA A 801 -27.64 -14.74 6.89
C ALA A 801 -28.26 -15.40 8.14
N ASP A 802 -28.64 -16.66 8.02
CA ASP A 802 -29.19 -17.50 9.09
C ASP A 802 -28.35 -18.78 9.23
N PRO A 803 -27.24 -18.74 9.99
CA PRO A 803 -26.41 -19.92 10.21
C PRO A 803 -27.12 -20.97 11.08
N HIS A 804 -28.19 -20.61 11.80
CA HIS A 804 -29.00 -21.56 12.57
C HIS A 804 -29.88 -22.41 11.64
N ALA A 805 -30.54 -21.81 10.65
CA ALA A 805 -31.25 -22.55 9.62
C ALA A 805 -30.30 -23.46 8.80
N LEU A 806 -29.10 -22.97 8.44
CA LEU A 806 -28.12 -23.78 7.73
C LEU A 806 -27.63 -24.98 8.55
N LEU A 807 -27.41 -24.80 9.86
CA LEU A 807 -27.01 -25.89 10.75
C LEU A 807 -28.16 -26.87 11.07
N LEU A 808 -29.42 -26.41 11.07
CA LEU A 808 -30.59 -27.31 11.09
C LEU A 808 -30.66 -28.16 9.82
N PHE A 809 -30.43 -27.56 8.65
CA PHE A 809 -30.36 -28.27 7.39
C PHE A 809 -29.22 -29.30 7.39
N ALA A 810 -28.00 -28.90 7.79
CA ALA A 810 -26.86 -29.80 7.94
C ALA A 810 -27.21 -30.98 8.88
N LYS A 811 -27.73 -30.71 10.08
CA LYS A 811 -28.17 -31.75 11.01
C LYS A 811 -29.24 -32.68 10.41
N SER A 812 -30.18 -32.16 9.61
CA SER A 812 -31.20 -32.98 8.95
C SER A 812 -30.64 -33.96 7.92
N LYS A 813 -29.48 -33.64 7.34
CA LYS A 813 -28.74 -34.47 6.38
C LYS A 813 -27.64 -35.32 7.03
N LEU A 814 -27.35 -35.12 8.31
CA LEU A 814 -26.29 -35.83 9.03
C LEU A 814 -26.73 -37.25 9.41
N ALA A 815 -25.88 -38.25 9.17
CA ALA A 815 -26.12 -39.64 9.57
C ALA A 815 -26.07 -39.82 11.10
N ASP A 816 -26.55 -40.97 11.60
CA ASP A 816 -26.46 -41.32 13.02
C ASP A 816 -25.01 -41.61 13.40
N GLY A 817 -24.47 -40.89 14.38
CA GLY A 817 -23.04 -40.88 14.71
C GLY A 817 -22.15 -40.10 13.73
N GLY A 818 -22.74 -39.43 12.74
CA GLY A 818 -22.02 -38.56 11.80
C GLY A 818 -21.59 -37.23 12.42
N ILE A 819 -20.59 -36.59 11.81
CA ILE A 819 -19.97 -35.36 12.30
C ILE A 819 -20.12 -34.15 11.35
N VAL A 820 -20.24 -32.97 11.94
CA VAL A 820 -20.11 -31.68 11.26
C VAL A 820 -18.72 -31.11 11.57
N ALA A 821 -17.87 -30.99 10.55
CA ALA A 821 -16.55 -30.37 10.65
C ALA A 821 -16.59 -28.97 10.04
N LEU A 822 -16.03 -27.99 10.72
CA LEU A 822 -16.13 -26.59 10.28
C LEU A 822 -14.90 -25.77 10.68
N THR A 823 -14.57 -24.78 9.84
CA THR A 823 -13.55 -23.77 10.10
C THR A 823 -14.09 -22.36 9.89
N MET A 824 -13.56 -21.39 10.62
CA MET A 824 -13.90 -19.96 10.50
C MET A 824 -12.82 -19.06 11.14
N PRO A 825 -12.85 -17.74 10.90
CA PRO A 825 -12.12 -16.75 11.67
C PRO A 825 -12.34 -16.84 13.19
N ASN A 826 -11.26 -16.88 13.97
CA ASN A 826 -11.35 -16.93 15.43
C ASN A 826 -11.48 -15.54 16.06
N LEU A 827 -12.66 -15.23 16.63
CA LEU A 827 -12.92 -13.96 17.34
C LEU A 827 -12.03 -13.77 18.60
N ASN A 828 -11.53 -14.85 19.20
CA ASN A 828 -10.72 -14.80 20.44
C ASN A 828 -9.23 -14.51 20.19
N ASN A 829 -8.85 -13.97 19.03
CA ASN A 829 -7.46 -13.69 18.70
C ASN A 829 -6.89 -12.49 19.48
N LEU A 830 -5.92 -12.73 20.36
CA LEU A 830 -5.17 -11.72 21.12
C LEU A 830 -4.54 -10.63 20.23
N GLN A 831 -4.03 -11.00 19.06
CA GLN A 831 -3.45 -10.05 18.10
C GLN A 831 -4.53 -9.14 17.51
N LEU A 832 -5.74 -9.65 17.25
CA LEU A 832 -6.89 -8.84 16.81
C LEU A 832 -7.37 -7.88 17.92
N GLN A 833 -7.21 -8.26 19.18
CA GLN A 833 -7.51 -7.38 20.32
C GLN A 833 -6.46 -6.24 20.41
N GLN A 834 -5.17 -6.56 20.41
CA GLN A 834 -4.07 -5.59 20.48
C GLN A 834 -3.98 -4.66 19.25
N MET A 835 -4.21 -5.19 18.05
CA MET A 835 -4.28 -4.36 16.83
C MET A 835 -5.45 -3.36 16.87
N ARG A 836 -6.53 -3.65 17.61
CA ARG A 836 -7.69 -2.75 17.75
C ARG A 836 -7.51 -1.70 18.85
N GLU A 837 -6.74 -2.01 19.89
CA GLU A 837 -6.31 -1.04 20.90
C GLU A 837 -5.38 0.03 20.30
N SER A 838 -4.56 -0.35 19.33
CA SER A 838 -3.65 0.54 18.60
C SER A 838 -4.27 1.18 17.34
N ASN A 839 -5.22 0.51 16.68
CA ASN A 839 -5.94 1.05 15.52
C ASN A 839 -7.39 0.50 15.45
N PRO A 840 -8.43 1.30 15.76
CA PRO A 840 -9.83 0.87 15.71
C PRO A 840 -10.31 0.36 14.34
N HIS A 841 -9.58 0.68 13.26
CA HIS A 841 -9.86 0.28 11.88
C HIS A 841 -8.99 -0.90 11.41
N ALA A 842 -8.13 -1.47 12.26
CA ALA A 842 -7.42 -2.70 11.95
C ALA A 842 -8.40 -3.90 12.04
N HIS A 843 -8.72 -4.46 10.88
CA HIS A 843 -9.71 -5.54 10.76
C HIS A 843 -9.12 -6.91 10.41
N GLY A 844 -7.79 -7.06 10.36
CA GLY A 844 -7.13 -8.37 10.27
C GLY A 844 -7.47 -9.25 9.05
N GLY A 845 -7.91 -8.63 7.94
CA GLY A 845 -8.40 -9.34 6.74
C GLY A 845 -9.91 -9.59 6.72
N TYR A 846 -10.65 -9.19 7.76
CA TYR A 846 -12.08 -9.41 7.89
C TYR A 846 -12.89 -8.28 7.25
N ASN A 847 -13.32 -8.49 6.01
CA ASN A 847 -13.99 -7.47 5.19
C ASN A 847 -15.48 -7.79 4.97
N THR A 848 -16.35 -6.83 5.28
CA THR A 848 -17.68 -6.71 4.64
C THR A 848 -17.50 -6.29 3.16
N PRO A 849 -18.48 -6.57 2.27
CA PRO A 849 -19.75 -7.25 2.53
C PRO A 849 -19.62 -8.78 2.74
N GLY A 850 -18.41 -9.34 2.75
CA GLY A 850 -18.16 -10.78 2.93
C GLY A 850 -18.55 -11.32 4.32
N HIS A 851 -17.79 -10.98 5.37
CA HIS A 851 -18.01 -11.55 6.70
C HIS A 851 -19.08 -10.75 7.47
N ILE A 852 -20.26 -11.34 7.71
CA ILE A 852 -21.38 -10.69 8.42
C ILE A 852 -21.62 -11.23 9.83
N ASN A 853 -20.97 -12.33 10.21
CA ASN A 853 -20.97 -12.91 11.56
C ASN A 853 -19.53 -13.24 12.01
N PHE A 854 -19.22 -13.05 13.29
CA PHE A 854 -17.99 -13.56 13.92
C PHE A 854 -18.31 -14.31 15.21
N PHE A 855 -17.70 -15.48 15.36
CA PHE A 855 -17.87 -16.36 16.50
C PHE A 855 -16.53 -16.64 17.16
N GLY A 856 -16.48 -16.59 18.49
CA GLY A 856 -15.53 -17.38 19.26
C GLY A 856 -16.19 -18.72 19.62
N ILE A 857 -15.42 -19.63 20.24
CA ILE A 857 -15.93 -20.96 20.61
C ILE A 857 -17.17 -20.91 21.52
N ASN A 858 -17.30 -19.88 22.36
CA ASN A 858 -18.47 -19.72 23.23
C ASN A 858 -19.74 -19.42 22.43
N GLN A 859 -19.65 -18.53 21.43
CA GLN A 859 -20.78 -18.14 20.59
C GLN A 859 -21.15 -19.27 19.62
N LEU A 860 -20.15 -19.95 19.06
CA LEU A 860 -20.33 -21.13 18.20
C LEU A 860 -21.01 -22.28 18.97
N ARG A 861 -20.59 -22.54 20.22
CA ARG A 861 -21.21 -23.56 21.07
C ARG A 861 -22.69 -23.28 21.34
N VAL A 862 -23.05 -22.03 21.68
CA VAL A 862 -24.46 -21.64 21.88
C VAL A 862 -25.29 -21.82 20.59
N LEU A 863 -24.70 -21.53 19.42
CA LEU A 863 -25.34 -21.76 18.12
C LEU A 863 -25.57 -23.25 17.84
N LEU A 864 -24.57 -24.09 18.08
CA LEU A 864 -24.65 -25.55 17.87
C LEU A 864 -25.64 -26.21 18.85
N GLU A 865 -25.62 -25.83 20.13
CA GLU A 865 -26.53 -26.35 21.14
C GLU A 865 -27.99 -26.03 20.81
N ARG A 866 -28.28 -24.84 20.26
CA ARG A 866 -29.64 -24.46 19.81
C ARG A 866 -30.20 -25.34 18.70
N VAL A 867 -29.36 -25.88 17.81
CA VAL A 867 -29.79 -26.85 16.78
C VAL A 867 -29.75 -28.29 17.29
N GLY A 868 -29.34 -28.52 18.54
CA GLY A 868 -29.15 -29.84 19.14
C GLY A 868 -27.97 -30.60 18.55
N LEU A 869 -26.88 -29.90 18.24
CA LEU A 869 -25.54 -30.43 18.06
C LEU A 869 -24.71 -30.10 19.32
N SER A 870 -23.76 -30.97 19.66
CA SER A 870 -22.76 -30.71 20.71
C SER A 870 -21.36 -30.65 20.11
N VAL A 871 -20.52 -29.77 20.64
CA VAL A 871 -19.10 -29.70 20.29
C VAL A 871 -18.40 -30.96 20.79
N ILE A 872 -17.88 -31.76 19.87
CA ILE A 872 -17.07 -32.96 20.14
C ILE A 872 -15.63 -32.53 20.43
N TYR A 873 -15.13 -31.59 19.63
CA TYR A 873 -13.75 -31.12 19.64
C TYR A 873 -13.65 -29.70 19.07
N TYR A 874 -12.70 -28.91 19.53
CA TYR A 874 -12.32 -27.66 18.90
C TYR A 874 -10.84 -27.33 19.21
N GLU A 875 -10.22 -26.54 18.34
CA GLU A 875 -8.91 -25.93 18.58
C GLU A 875 -8.77 -24.62 17.81
N SER A 876 -7.85 -23.77 18.26
CA SER A 876 -7.33 -22.68 17.43
C SER A 876 -6.20 -23.25 16.59
N MET A 877 -6.41 -23.37 15.28
CA MET A 877 -5.39 -23.76 14.34
C MET A 877 -4.48 -22.56 14.05
N TYR A 878 -3.21 -22.74 14.35
CA TYR A 878 -2.11 -21.88 13.95
C TYR A 878 -1.31 -22.61 12.87
N SER A 879 -0.72 -21.90 11.90
CA SER A 879 0.34 -22.51 11.10
C SER A 879 1.53 -22.84 12.03
N SER A 880 2.31 -23.86 11.68
CA SER A 880 3.60 -24.15 12.34
C SER A 880 4.48 -22.90 12.44
N ASP A 881 4.35 -22.05 11.43
CA ASP A 881 5.19 -20.87 11.21
C ASP A 881 4.71 -19.71 12.08
N TYR A 882 3.40 -19.55 12.31
CA TYR A 882 2.86 -18.62 13.31
C TYR A 882 3.34 -18.98 14.73
N VAL A 883 3.44 -20.28 15.04
CA VAL A 883 3.94 -20.75 16.35
C VAL A 883 5.44 -20.47 16.51
N LEU A 884 6.23 -20.65 15.44
CA LEU A 884 7.65 -20.26 15.40
C LEU A 884 7.83 -18.74 15.51
N GLN A 885 7.04 -17.96 14.76
CA GLN A 885 7.06 -16.50 14.75
C GLN A 885 6.68 -15.94 16.12
N TYR A 886 5.57 -16.39 16.71
CA TYR A 886 5.15 -15.99 18.06
C TYR A 886 6.13 -16.43 19.15
N GLY A 887 6.66 -17.65 19.05
CA GLY A 887 7.65 -18.20 20.00
C GLY A 887 9.00 -17.49 19.97
N TYR A 888 9.38 -16.93 18.81
CA TYR A 888 10.56 -16.09 18.63
C TYR A 888 10.31 -14.66 19.14
N LEU A 889 9.21 -14.03 18.73
CA LEU A 889 8.81 -12.67 19.13
C LEU A 889 8.57 -12.52 20.65
N THR A 890 8.11 -13.57 21.32
CA THR A 890 7.85 -13.57 22.78
C THR A 890 9.00 -14.13 23.62
N GLY A 891 10.05 -14.66 23.00
CA GLY A 891 11.19 -15.29 23.68
C GLY A 891 10.86 -16.63 24.38
N LEU A 892 9.66 -17.18 24.23
CA LEU A 892 9.20 -18.40 24.91
C LEU A 892 9.87 -19.68 24.37
N CYS A 893 10.42 -19.68 23.16
CA CYS A 893 11.02 -20.87 22.53
C CYS A 893 12.54 -21.04 22.77
N ARG A 894 13.06 -20.63 23.94
CA ARG A 894 14.44 -20.97 24.34
C ARG A 894 14.52 -22.40 24.90
N GLY A 895 15.17 -23.30 24.17
CA GLY A 895 15.50 -24.65 24.63
C GLY A 895 14.51 -25.75 24.26
N VAL A 896 13.78 -25.60 23.15
CA VAL A 896 12.84 -26.60 22.64
C VAL A 896 13.49 -27.41 21.51
N GLN A 897 13.68 -28.71 21.71
CA GLN A 897 14.31 -29.61 20.73
C GLN A 897 13.23 -30.31 19.90
N ILE A 898 13.14 -29.97 18.61
CA ILE A 898 12.15 -30.53 17.67
C ILE A 898 12.69 -31.83 17.05
N GLY A 899 11.92 -32.92 17.16
CA GLY A 899 12.30 -34.24 16.65
C GLY A 899 12.12 -34.38 15.13
N PRO A 900 12.72 -35.42 14.51
CA PRO A 900 12.78 -35.55 13.06
C PRO A 900 11.39 -35.74 12.43
N VAL A 901 11.14 -35.00 11.36
CA VAL A 901 10.08 -35.31 10.40
C VAL A 901 10.56 -36.48 9.54
N GLN A 902 9.75 -37.52 9.40
CA GLN A 902 10.08 -38.66 8.53
C GLN A 902 10.26 -38.19 7.07
N ASP A 903 11.16 -38.87 6.34
CA ASP A 903 11.50 -38.67 4.93
C ASP A 903 12.47 -37.52 4.54
N SER A 904 13.40 -37.11 5.43
CA SER A 904 14.75 -36.74 4.96
C SER A 904 15.85 -36.92 6.01
N GLU A 905 16.97 -37.53 5.62
CA GLU A 905 18.14 -37.76 6.48
C GLU A 905 18.98 -36.48 6.66
N ARG A 906 18.52 -35.55 7.51
CA ARG A 906 19.35 -34.43 8.00
C ARG A 906 19.21 -34.27 9.50
N TYR A 907 20.34 -34.33 10.20
CA TYR A 907 20.44 -33.92 11.60
C TYR A 907 20.36 -32.39 11.69
N PHE A 908 19.57 -31.86 12.62
CA PHE A 908 19.51 -30.43 12.90
C PHE A 908 20.41 -30.08 14.09
N GLU A 909 21.45 -29.30 13.84
CA GLU A 909 22.08 -28.45 14.86
C GLU A 909 21.37 -27.07 14.87
N TYR A 910 21.40 -26.36 16.00
CA TYR A 910 20.85 -25.01 16.10
C TYR A 910 21.70 -24.03 15.24
N PRO A 911 21.12 -23.28 14.27
CA PRO A 911 21.88 -22.33 13.45
C PRO A 911 22.38 -21.14 14.28
N ALA A 912 23.54 -20.59 13.86
CA ALA A 912 24.23 -19.53 14.60
C ALA A 912 23.91 -18.09 14.11
N SER A 913 23.32 -17.92 12.92
CA SER A 913 22.88 -16.62 12.40
C SER A 913 21.51 -16.71 11.71
N ILE A 914 20.97 -15.54 11.33
CA ILE A 914 19.66 -15.42 10.67
C ILE A 914 19.73 -15.76 9.17
N ASP A 915 20.93 -15.67 8.58
CA ASP A 915 21.20 -15.92 7.15
C ASP A 915 20.91 -17.38 6.76
N ASP A 916 21.14 -18.32 7.67
CA ASP A 916 20.92 -19.76 7.46
C ASP A 916 19.42 -20.14 7.40
N ILE A 917 18.52 -19.25 7.85
CA ILE A 917 17.07 -19.53 7.96
C ILE A 917 16.24 -18.72 6.94
N ALA A 918 16.78 -17.64 6.38
CA ALA A 918 16.09 -16.78 5.41
C ALA A 918 15.48 -17.53 4.19
N PRO A 919 16.12 -18.54 3.58
CA PRO A 919 15.51 -19.32 2.50
C PRO A 919 14.28 -20.13 2.94
N TYR A 920 14.22 -20.52 4.22
CA TYR A 920 13.10 -21.23 4.81
C TYR A 920 11.92 -20.30 5.05
N LEU A 921 12.15 -19.13 5.67
CA LEU A 921 11.12 -18.10 5.90
C LEU A 921 10.45 -17.65 4.60
N TYR A 922 11.25 -17.42 3.55
CA TYR A 922 10.75 -17.05 2.21
C TYR A 922 9.78 -18.08 1.60
N SER A 923 9.97 -19.37 1.94
CA SER A 923 9.11 -20.46 1.46
C SER A 923 7.78 -20.61 2.21
N LEU A 924 7.66 -19.99 3.41
CA LEU A 924 6.53 -20.16 4.34
C LEU A 924 5.49 -19.06 4.19
N GLU A 925 5.89 -17.80 3.96
CA GLU A 925 4.96 -16.69 3.63
C GLU A 925 4.05 -17.00 2.43
N HIS A 926 4.53 -17.82 1.49
CA HIS A 926 3.81 -18.16 0.27
C HIS A 926 2.77 -19.28 0.44
N ARG A 927 2.75 -20.03 1.55
CA ARG A 927 1.88 -21.21 1.70
C ARG A 927 0.61 -20.98 2.51
N HIS A 928 0.65 -20.22 3.62
CA HIS A 928 -0.50 -20.13 4.53
C HIS A 928 -0.82 -18.70 5.01
N LYS A 929 -1.68 -18.00 4.27
CA LYS A 929 -2.10 -16.59 4.52
C LYS A 929 -3.28 -16.42 5.48
N THR A 930 -3.56 -17.40 6.32
CA THR A 930 -4.70 -17.36 7.24
C THR A 930 -4.22 -17.02 8.65
N GLY A 931 -4.77 -15.95 9.24
CA GLY A 931 -4.70 -15.75 10.69
C GLY A 931 -5.31 -16.93 11.46
N PRO A 932 -5.21 -16.99 12.79
CA PRO A 932 -5.63 -18.16 13.56
C PRO A 932 -7.10 -18.53 13.30
N ILE A 933 -7.30 -19.73 12.76
CA ILE A 933 -8.60 -20.30 12.39
C ILE A 933 -9.16 -21.05 13.60
N LEU A 934 -10.45 -20.93 13.86
CA LEU A 934 -11.15 -21.81 14.79
C LEU A 934 -11.61 -23.07 14.03
N PHE A 935 -11.00 -24.22 14.31
CA PHE A 935 -11.48 -25.53 13.85
C PHE A 935 -12.39 -26.14 14.90
N CYS A 936 -13.54 -26.66 14.47
CA CYS A 936 -14.51 -27.28 15.35
C CYS A 936 -15.10 -28.53 14.71
N VAL A 937 -15.33 -29.56 15.52
CA VAL A 937 -16.07 -30.77 15.16
C VAL A 937 -17.25 -30.89 16.11
N ALA A 938 -18.45 -31.05 15.56
CA ALA A 938 -19.70 -31.19 16.29
C ALA A 938 -20.48 -32.42 15.80
N GLY A 939 -21.44 -32.87 16.59
CA GLY A 939 -22.34 -33.97 16.20
C GLY A 939 -23.59 -34.00 17.08
N ARG A 940 -24.55 -34.86 16.73
CA ARG A 940 -25.83 -35.00 17.47
C ARG A 940 -25.57 -35.23 18.97
N VAL A 941 -26.35 -34.55 19.82
CA VAL A 941 -26.26 -34.70 21.29
C VAL A 941 -26.59 -36.15 21.71
N GLU A 942 -27.50 -36.80 21.00
CA GLU A 942 -27.91 -38.20 21.21
C GLU A 942 -26.78 -39.22 20.98
N ASP A 943 -25.82 -38.91 20.11
CA ASP A 943 -24.68 -39.77 19.75
C ASP A 943 -23.43 -39.55 20.63
N GLN A 944 -23.53 -38.77 21.71
CA GLN A 944 -22.40 -38.40 22.58
C GLN A 944 -21.46 -39.56 22.93
N GLN A 945 -22.01 -40.75 23.22
CA GLN A 945 -21.20 -41.91 23.61
C GLN A 945 -20.32 -42.46 22.46
N ARG A 946 -20.76 -42.32 21.21
CA ARG A 946 -19.94 -42.63 20.01
C ARG A 946 -18.87 -41.56 19.80
N HIS A 947 -19.28 -40.29 19.94
CA HIS A 947 -18.43 -39.12 19.74
C HIS A 947 -17.27 -39.00 20.74
N ILE A 948 -17.35 -39.59 21.93
CA ILE A 948 -16.23 -39.64 22.90
C ILE A 948 -14.96 -40.20 22.23
N SER A 949 -15.09 -41.28 21.45
CA SER A 949 -13.95 -41.91 20.77
C SER A 949 -13.29 -40.99 19.73
N ILE A 950 -14.09 -40.25 18.96
CA ILE A 950 -13.64 -39.26 17.97
C ILE A 950 -12.96 -38.08 18.67
N GLY A 951 -13.57 -37.56 19.75
CA GLY A 951 -12.98 -36.49 20.55
C GLY A 951 -11.66 -36.89 21.23
N GLU A 952 -11.53 -38.14 21.69
CA GLU A 952 -10.26 -38.68 22.19
C GLU A 952 -9.21 -38.85 21.10
N LYS A 953 -9.60 -39.29 19.89
CA LYS A 953 -8.72 -39.41 18.72
C LYS A 953 -8.18 -38.04 18.30
N LEU A 954 -9.04 -37.04 18.17
CA LEU A 954 -8.66 -35.66 17.86
C LEU A 954 -7.77 -35.05 18.96
N ARG A 955 -8.10 -35.26 20.24
CA ARG A 955 -7.22 -34.86 21.36
C ARG A 955 -5.85 -35.54 21.32
N LYS A 956 -5.77 -36.82 20.95
CA LYS A 956 -4.49 -37.54 20.79
C LYS A 956 -3.66 -36.96 19.64
N HIS A 957 -4.28 -36.66 18.50
CA HIS A 957 -3.61 -36.00 17.36
C HIS A 957 -3.07 -34.61 17.71
N HIS A 958 -3.89 -33.76 18.35
CA HIS A 958 -3.43 -32.44 18.81
C HIS A 958 -2.33 -32.53 19.87
N THR A 959 -2.41 -33.49 20.80
CA THR A 959 -1.34 -33.74 21.78
C THR A 959 -0.06 -34.25 21.11
N PHE A 960 -0.18 -35.06 20.06
CA PHE A 960 0.95 -35.54 19.27
C PHE A 960 1.63 -34.39 18.50
N GLU A 961 0.86 -33.52 17.83
CA GLU A 961 1.39 -32.36 17.11
C GLU A 961 2.01 -31.31 18.07
N LEU A 962 1.39 -31.02 19.23
CA LEU A 962 1.99 -30.16 20.25
C LEU A 962 3.30 -30.73 20.80
N ARG A 963 3.40 -32.06 20.99
CA ARG A 963 4.63 -32.74 21.39
C ARG A 963 5.68 -32.73 20.28
N ARG A 964 5.28 -32.88 19.01
CA ARG A 964 6.14 -32.80 17.81
C ARG A 964 6.76 -31.41 17.64
N LEU A 965 5.96 -30.36 17.85
CA LEU A 965 6.41 -28.96 17.91
C LEU A 965 7.16 -28.61 19.22
N GLY A 966 7.36 -29.59 20.12
CA GLY A 966 8.20 -29.46 21.31
C GLY A 966 7.58 -28.75 22.52
N PHE A 967 6.26 -28.49 22.51
CA PHE A 967 5.51 -27.90 23.64
C PHE A 967 5.23 -28.90 24.77
N ALA A 968 6.13 -29.88 24.99
CA ALA A 968 5.99 -31.00 25.93
C ALA A 968 5.89 -30.62 27.43
N LYS A 969 5.90 -29.32 27.77
CA LYS A 969 5.68 -28.79 29.13
C LYS A 969 4.36 -28.04 29.33
N ILE A 970 3.53 -27.89 28.30
CA ILE A 970 2.16 -27.32 28.43
C ILE A 970 1.12 -28.45 28.51
N GLU A 971 1.37 -29.44 29.37
CA GLU A 971 0.32 -30.40 29.76
C GLU A 971 -0.43 -29.86 30.98
N HIS A 972 -1.75 -29.73 30.82
CA HIS A 972 -2.76 -29.39 31.82
C HIS A 972 -2.71 -27.99 32.47
N LYS A 973 -3.43 -27.03 31.87
CA LYS A 973 -4.16 -25.97 32.62
C LYS A 973 -5.30 -25.25 31.87
N ILE A 974 -6.14 -25.97 31.13
CA ILE A 974 -7.51 -25.60 30.67
C ILE A 974 -8.22 -26.95 30.35
N ALA A 975 -9.38 -27.35 30.87
CA ALA A 975 -10.17 -26.90 32.03
C ALA A 975 -11.19 -28.00 32.47
N ILE A 976 -11.84 -27.83 33.65
CA ILE A 976 -13.10 -28.49 34.13
C ILE A 976 -12.94 -29.97 34.66
N PRO A 977 -13.66 -30.45 35.72
CA PRO A 977 -14.69 -29.84 36.60
C PRO A 977 -14.34 -29.81 38.12
N PHE A 978 -15.30 -29.35 38.94
CA PHE A 978 -15.27 -29.25 40.41
C PHE A 978 -14.84 -30.52 41.18
N SER A 979 -13.96 -30.36 42.18
CA SER A 979 -14.17 -30.97 43.51
C SER A 979 -13.50 -30.12 44.61
N VAL A 980 -14.14 -30.00 45.78
CA VAL A 980 -13.67 -29.19 46.91
C VAL A 980 -12.98 -30.09 47.93
N ALA A 981 -11.65 -30.03 48.04
CA ALA A 981 -10.89 -30.53 49.20
C ALA A 981 -9.41 -30.09 49.20
N SER A 982 -9.07 -28.97 49.87
CA SER A 982 -7.94 -28.89 50.83
C SER A 982 -7.62 -27.45 51.27
N ASN A 983 -7.38 -27.28 52.58
CA ASN A 983 -7.14 -25.97 53.21
C ASN A 983 -5.70 -25.47 53.00
N ARG A 984 -5.43 -24.71 51.93
CA ARG A 984 -4.22 -23.87 51.83
C ARG A 984 -4.53 -22.49 51.25
N LYS A 985 -4.25 -21.44 52.03
CA LYS A 985 -4.39 -20.04 51.60
C LYS A 985 -3.31 -19.71 50.57
N ILE A 986 -3.71 -19.07 49.46
CA ILE A 986 -2.80 -18.46 48.47
C ILE A 986 -2.96 -16.94 48.60
N GLN A 987 -1.86 -16.21 48.65
CA GLN A 987 -1.84 -14.75 48.66
C GLN A 987 -1.44 -14.26 47.27
N VAL A 988 -2.22 -13.35 46.69
CA VAL A 988 -1.97 -12.74 45.37
C VAL A 988 -1.80 -11.24 45.56
N VAL A 989 -0.76 -10.67 44.96
CA VAL A 989 -0.50 -9.22 44.96
C VAL A 989 -0.65 -8.72 43.52
N LEU A 990 -1.48 -7.70 43.33
CA LEU A 990 -1.72 -7.07 42.03
C LEU A 990 -1.11 -5.66 42.05
N CYS A 991 -0.50 -5.26 40.93
CA CYS A 991 0.00 -3.91 40.70
C CYS A 991 -0.63 -3.42 39.39
N ALA A 992 -1.32 -2.28 39.41
CA ALA A 992 -2.09 -1.76 38.28
C ALA A 992 -1.62 -0.35 37.92
N ASN A 993 -1.50 -0.07 36.62
CA ASN A 993 -1.18 1.25 36.09
C ASN A 993 -2.46 2.01 35.69
N ASN A 994 -2.66 3.18 36.30
CA ASN A 994 -3.39 4.36 35.82
C ASN A 994 -4.83 4.29 35.27
N HIS A 995 -5.54 3.16 35.30
CA HIS A 995 -7.01 3.16 35.30
C HIS A 995 -7.53 2.17 36.34
N ALA A 996 -8.13 2.68 37.42
CA ALA A 996 -8.80 1.90 38.45
C ALA A 996 -10.30 2.26 38.48
N PRO A 997 -11.22 1.28 38.42
CA PRO A 997 -12.64 1.56 38.62
C PRO A 997 -12.93 1.93 40.08
N ASP A 998 -13.93 2.79 40.31
CA ASP A 998 -14.25 3.40 41.61
C ASP A 998 -14.66 2.44 42.75
N SER A 999 -14.71 1.13 42.49
CA SER A 999 -14.92 0.12 43.53
C SER A 999 -14.24 -1.21 43.22
N LEU A 1000 -13.79 -1.91 44.27
CA LEU A 1000 -13.26 -3.27 44.21
C LEU A 1000 -14.25 -4.25 43.58
N SER A 1001 -15.55 -4.01 43.77
CA SER A 1001 -16.65 -4.75 43.12
C SER A 1001 -16.65 -4.62 41.59
N GLY A 1002 -16.28 -3.46 41.03
CA GLY A 1002 -16.16 -3.27 39.58
C GLY A 1002 -15.00 -4.08 38.99
N LEU A 1003 -13.84 -4.02 39.63
CA LEU A 1003 -12.66 -4.78 39.24
C LEU A 1003 -12.90 -6.31 39.25
N LEU A 1004 -13.65 -6.81 40.25
CA LEU A 1004 -14.01 -8.23 40.34
C LEU A 1004 -15.04 -8.67 39.27
N VAL A 1005 -15.82 -7.75 38.70
CA VAL A 1005 -16.72 -8.00 37.57
C VAL A 1005 -15.94 -8.04 36.25
N GLU A 1006 -15.05 -7.07 36.00
CA GLU A 1006 -14.19 -7.07 34.81
C GLU A 1006 -13.29 -8.31 34.73
N LEU A 1007 -12.78 -8.78 35.87
CA LEU A 1007 -11.96 -10.00 35.96
C LEU A 1007 -12.78 -11.30 36.02
N GLY A 1008 -14.13 -11.23 36.01
CA GLY A 1008 -15.00 -12.41 36.01
C GLY A 1008 -14.96 -13.26 37.30
N LEU A 1009 -14.56 -12.68 38.44
CA LEU A 1009 -14.31 -13.38 39.71
C LEU A 1009 -15.51 -13.39 40.68
N GLN A 1010 -16.65 -12.77 40.30
CA GLN A 1010 -17.87 -12.83 41.11
C GLN A 1010 -18.41 -14.26 41.22
N GLY A 1011 -18.71 -14.69 42.45
CA GLY A 1011 -19.24 -16.02 42.76
C GLY A 1011 -18.21 -17.02 43.30
N MET A 1012 -16.91 -16.72 43.31
CA MET A 1012 -15.85 -17.65 43.75
C MET A 1012 -15.65 -17.75 45.28
N GLY A 1013 -16.52 -17.14 46.10
CA GLY A 1013 -16.45 -17.28 47.56
C GLY A 1013 -15.20 -16.68 48.22
N LEU A 1014 -14.66 -15.59 47.67
CA LEU A 1014 -13.49 -14.90 48.20
C LEU A 1014 -13.84 -14.08 49.45
N ASP A 1015 -12.97 -14.14 50.45
CA ASP A 1015 -13.09 -13.40 51.72
C ASP A 1015 -12.72 -11.92 51.53
N LEU A 1016 -13.73 -11.06 51.48
CA LEU A 1016 -13.60 -9.64 51.12
C LEU A 1016 -13.02 -8.78 52.26
N ASP A 1017 -13.06 -9.24 53.51
CA ASP A 1017 -12.52 -8.49 54.66
C ASP A 1017 -10.99 -8.38 54.62
N LEU A 1018 -10.30 -9.23 53.86
CA LEU A 1018 -8.85 -9.18 53.71
C LEU A 1018 -8.37 -8.08 52.73
N LEU A 1019 -9.21 -7.68 51.77
CA LEU A 1019 -8.83 -6.75 50.68
C LEU A 1019 -9.13 -5.28 51.01
N SER A 1020 -10.03 -5.01 51.97
CA SER A 1020 -10.43 -3.65 52.37
C SER A 1020 -9.32 -2.83 53.07
N ASN A 1021 -8.19 -3.45 53.42
CA ASN A 1021 -7.09 -2.84 54.16
C ASN A 1021 -6.00 -2.17 53.29
N LEU A 1022 -6.09 -2.24 51.96
CA LEU A 1022 -5.12 -1.62 51.05
C LEU A 1022 -5.60 -0.24 50.59
N ARG A 1023 -4.88 0.82 50.99
CA ARG A 1023 -5.12 2.21 50.53
C ARG A 1023 -4.06 2.66 49.53
N PRO A 1024 -4.43 3.33 48.42
CA PRO A 1024 -3.47 3.96 47.51
C PRO A 1024 -2.91 5.27 48.10
N SER A 1025 -1.70 5.66 47.67
CA SER A 1025 -1.02 6.90 48.07
C SER A 1025 -0.62 7.72 46.84
N PRO A 1026 -0.92 9.02 46.78
CA PRO A 1026 -0.57 9.88 45.65
C PRO A 1026 0.72 10.67 45.88
N VAL A 1027 1.57 10.80 44.86
CA VAL A 1027 2.68 11.79 44.81
C VAL A 1027 2.65 12.51 43.46
N VAL A 1028 2.97 13.81 43.49
CA VAL A 1028 2.62 14.82 42.47
C VAL A 1028 3.85 15.22 41.63
N SER A 1029 3.61 15.65 40.39
CA SER A 1029 4.60 16.13 39.42
C SER A 1029 5.17 17.53 39.72
N ARG A 1030 6.37 17.84 39.21
CA ARG A 1030 6.85 19.22 38.91
C ARG A 1030 8.11 19.24 38.02
N HIS A 1031 8.17 20.21 37.09
CA HIS A 1031 9.32 20.51 36.21
C HIS A 1031 10.34 21.47 36.85
N TYR A 1032 11.57 21.53 36.31
CA TYR A 1032 12.26 22.79 35.95
C TYR A 1032 13.40 22.57 34.92
N THR A 1033 13.83 23.65 34.25
CA THR A 1033 14.71 23.66 33.05
C THR A 1033 15.92 24.61 33.16
N ALA A 1034 16.88 24.43 32.23
CA ALA A 1034 17.86 25.40 31.69
C ALA A 1034 19.26 25.60 32.33
N GLY A 1035 20.30 25.72 31.47
CA GLY A 1035 21.62 26.32 31.83
C GLY A 1035 22.82 25.91 30.95
N ARG A 1036 23.30 26.79 30.05
CA ARG A 1036 24.43 26.54 29.09
C ARG A 1036 25.85 26.65 29.68
N LYS A 1037 26.79 25.92 29.05
CA LYS A 1037 28.22 26.20 28.73
C LYS A 1037 29.21 25.13 29.27
N GLY A 1038 30.11 24.64 28.43
CA GLY A 1038 31.04 23.54 28.75
C GLY A 1038 32.52 23.93 28.79
N ILE A 1039 33.40 22.93 28.97
CA ILE A 1039 34.81 22.81 28.52
C ILE A 1039 35.28 21.35 28.76
N PHE A 1040 36.40 20.98 28.13
CA PHE A 1040 36.90 19.64 27.78
C PHE A 1040 37.45 18.69 28.88
N PHE A 1041 37.49 17.40 28.50
CA PHE A 1041 38.38 16.28 28.89
C PHE A 1041 38.74 16.02 30.37
N ALA A 1042 38.33 14.86 30.91
CA ALA A 1042 39.19 13.67 31.08
C ALA A 1042 38.42 12.52 31.79
N GLU A 1043 39.02 11.34 31.79
CA GLU A 1043 38.49 10.02 32.18
C GLU A 1043 37.88 9.85 33.58
N GLU A 1044 37.19 8.70 33.73
CA GLU A 1044 36.85 7.97 34.95
C GLU A 1044 35.60 8.34 35.80
N ASN A 1045 34.93 7.26 36.25
CA ASN A 1045 34.03 7.15 37.39
C ASN A 1045 32.60 7.74 37.31
N VAL A 1046 31.77 6.96 36.61
CA VAL A 1046 30.36 6.61 36.95
C VAL A 1046 29.86 7.08 38.33
N ARG A 1047 28.67 7.71 38.35
CA ARG A 1047 27.70 7.55 39.45
C ARG A 1047 26.26 7.50 38.96
N TYR A 1048 25.59 6.40 39.28
CA TYR A 1048 24.15 6.23 39.14
C TYR A 1048 23.43 6.89 40.33
N GLU A 1049 22.30 7.57 40.10
CA GLU A 1049 21.31 7.81 41.15
C GLU A 1049 20.22 6.73 41.10
N TYR A 1050 20.15 5.90 42.14
CA TYR A 1050 19.06 4.95 42.36
C TYR A 1050 18.02 5.54 43.30
N THR A 1051 16.78 5.69 42.84
CA THR A 1051 15.64 6.01 43.72
C THR A 1051 15.22 4.77 44.51
N LEU A 1052 15.72 4.65 45.74
CA LEU A 1052 15.36 3.59 46.68
C LEU A 1052 13.88 3.69 47.12
N ILE A 1053 13.03 2.81 46.60
CA ILE A 1053 11.67 2.63 47.13
C ILE A 1053 11.76 1.88 48.47
N SER A 1054 11.37 2.54 49.55
CA SER A 1054 11.66 2.07 50.91
C SER A 1054 10.82 0.87 51.36
N LYS A 1055 11.46 -0.28 51.59
CA LYS A 1055 11.12 -1.25 52.64
C LYS A 1055 12.40 -1.95 53.10
N LYS A 1056 12.79 -1.78 54.38
CA LYS A 1056 13.90 -2.55 54.97
C LYS A 1056 13.51 -4.02 55.07
N ILE A 1057 14.23 -4.89 54.35
CA ILE A 1057 14.19 -6.34 54.52
C ILE A 1057 15.39 -6.71 55.39
N PRO A 1058 15.21 -7.18 56.64
CA PRO A 1058 16.32 -7.61 57.48
C PRO A 1058 16.80 -9.00 57.04
N LEU A 1059 18.04 -9.07 56.51
CA LEU A 1059 18.74 -10.32 56.21
C LEU A 1059 19.44 -10.87 57.46
N LYS A 1060 19.62 -12.18 57.53
CA LYS A 1060 20.50 -12.84 58.51
C LYS A 1060 21.88 -13.08 57.90
N ALA A 1061 22.88 -13.29 58.76
CA ALA A 1061 24.22 -13.70 58.33
C ALA A 1061 24.13 -15.01 57.52
N GLY A 1062 24.59 -14.97 56.27
CA GLY A 1062 24.48 -16.07 55.29
C GLY A 1062 23.27 -15.99 54.33
N GLU A 1063 22.43 -14.96 54.40
CA GLU A 1063 21.37 -14.67 53.42
C GLU A 1063 21.81 -13.53 52.48
N TYR A 1064 21.69 -13.74 51.15
CA TYR A 1064 22.09 -12.77 50.13
C TYR A 1064 20.88 -12.28 49.31
N ILE A 1065 20.87 -11.00 48.90
CA ILE A 1065 19.91 -10.48 47.92
C ILE A 1065 20.52 -10.53 46.51
N LEU A 1066 19.90 -11.32 45.63
CA LEU A 1066 20.16 -11.27 44.19
C LEU A 1066 19.29 -10.17 43.57
N SER A 1067 19.92 -9.04 43.21
CA SER A 1067 19.30 -7.99 42.40
C SER A 1067 19.62 -8.22 40.92
N ALA A 1068 18.64 -8.67 40.16
CA ALA A 1068 18.73 -8.74 38.69
C ALA A 1068 18.15 -7.45 38.09
N CYS A 1069 19.00 -6.50 37.73
CA CYS A 1069 18.57 -5.30 37.03
C CYS A 1069 18.34 -5.62 35.54
N GLY A 1070 17.08 -5.87 35.18
CA GLY A 1070 16.67 -6.16 33.79
C GLY A 1070 16.68 -4.92 32.90
N GLY A 1071 17.86 -4.44 32.52
CA GLY A 1071 18.07 -3.42 31.48
C GLY A 1071 18.74 -4.03 30.26
N SER A 1072 18.12 -3.94 29.09
CA SER A 1072 18.59 -4.62 27.87
C SER A 1072 19.64 -3.82 27.09
N MET A 1073 20.92 -4.12 27.33
CA MET A 1073 21.95 -4.04 26.29
C MET A 1073 22.73 -5.35 26.22
N LYS A 1074 23.14 -5.72 25.00
CA LYS A 1074 23.81 -7.01 24.73
C LYS A 1074 25.20 -7.04 25.38
N GLY A 1075 25.42 -8.01 26.27
CA GLY A 1075 26.76 -8.46 26.67
C GLY A 1075 27.47 -7.62 27.72
N ASN A 1076 26.94 -7.58 28.94
CA ASN A 1076 27.69 -7.66 30.21
C ASN A 1076 26.73 -7.56 31.41
N CYS A 1077 26.29 -8.70 31.95
CA CYS A 1077 25.52 -8.73 33.19
C CYS A 1077 26.48 -8.65 34.38
N ALA A 1078 26.62 -7.48 35.00
CA ALA A 1078 27.30 -7.37 36.29
C ALA A 1078 26.39 -7.95 37.38
N MET A 1079 26.79 -9.08 37.97
CA MET A 1079 26.05 -9.68 39.07
C MET A 1079 26.57 -9.11 40.40
N GLY A 1080 25.83 -8.15 40.96
CA GLY A 1080 26.16 -7.57 42.27
C GLY A 1080 25.64 -8.44 43.41
N ILE A 1081 26.52 -8.78 44.35
CA ILE A 1081 26.16 -9.40 45.63
C ILE A 1081 26.35 -8.35 46.72
N LEU A 1082 25.30 -8.09 47.51
CA LEU A 1082 25.43 -7.35 48.78
C LEU A 1082 25.68 -8.33 49.92
N ASP A 1083 26.71 -8.06 50.72
CA ASP A 1083 26.92 -8.67 52.03
C ASP A 1083 26.35 -7.76 53.15
N VAL A 1084 26.22 -8.29 54.37
CA VAL A 1084 25.51 -7.67 55.51
C VAL A 1084 26.17 -6.39 56.06
N ASN A 1085 27.25 -5.91 55.45
CA ASN A 1085 28.03 -4.72 55.84
C ASN A 1085 27.96 -3.57 54.81
N ASP A 1086 27.02 -3.60 53.87
CA ASP A 1086 26.80 -2.60 52.80
C ASP A 1086 27.94 -2.47 51.75
N ASP A 1087 28.96 -3.34 51.78
CA ASP A 1087 29.97 -3.43 50.71
C ASP A 1087 29.42 -4.16 49.47
N VAL A 1088 29.54 -3.52 48.30
CA VAL A 1088 29.08 -4.05 47.00
C VAL A 1088 30.27 -4.62 46.22
N TRP A 1089 30.26 -5.93 45.98
CA TRP A 1089 31.29 -6.59 45.17
C TRP A 1089 30.80 -6.73 43.72
N LEU A 1090 31.55 -6.14 42.79
CA LEU A 1090 31.32 -6.26 41.35
C LEU A 1090 32.21 -7.37 40.78
N ILE A 1091 31.59 -8.42 40.24
CA ILE A 1091 32.30 -9.49 39.51
C ILE A 1091 32.50 -9.02 38.06
N PRO A 1092 33.75 -8.84 37.57
CA PRO A 1092 33.99 -8.53 36.17
C PRO A 1092 33.74 -9.77 35.29
N PRO A 1093 33.18 -9.60 34.07
CA PRO A 1093 32.94 -10.70 33.16
C PRO A 1093 34.27 -11.24 32.60
N SER A 1094 34.56 -12.52 32.85
CA SER A 1094 35.72 -13.21 32.27
C SER A 1094 35.49 -13.52 30.78
N PRO A 1095 36.41 -13.15 29.87
CA PRO A 1095 36.26 -13.42 28.45
C PRO A 1095 36.81 -14.82 28.07
N MET A 1096 36.26 -15.91 28.63
CA MET A 1096 36.38 -17.27 28.06
C MET A 1096 35.48 -18.33 28.76
N SER A 1097 34.84 -19.16 27.93
CA SER A 1097 33.98 -20.32 28.25
C SER A 1097 32.55 -20.04 28.78
N ASN A 1098 31.57 -20.77 28.24
CA ASN A 1098 30.13 -20.57 28.48
C ASN A 1098 29.54 -21.34 29.69
N THR A 1099 30.38 -21.88 30.58
CA THR A 1099 29.92 -22.55 31.81
C THR A 1099 30.91 -22.33 32.95
N VAL A 1100 30.56 -21.43 33.88
CA VAL A 1100 31.20 -21.34 35.19
C VAL A 1100 30.42 -22.26 36.14
N SER A 1101 31.08 -23.25 36.75
CA SER A 1101 30.41 -24.12 37.73
C SER A 1101 30.41 -23.49 39.13
N ALA A 1102 29.50 -23.94 39.99
CA ALA A 1102 29.50 -23.52 41.40
C ALA A 1102 30.78 -23.91 42.15
N ALA A 1103 31.55 -24.89 41.66
CA ALA A 1103 32.84 -25.27 42.21
C ALA A 1103 33.95 -24.28 41.83
N ASP A 1104 33.91 -23.72 40.61
CA ASP A 1104 34.88 -22.71 40.15
C ASP A 1104 34.71 -21.39 40.90
N VAL A 1105 33.46 -20.99 41.20
CA VAL A 1105 33.15 -19.84 42.06
C VAL A 1105 33.64 -20.08 43.49
N ALA A 1106 33.47 -21.29 44.03
CA ALA A 1106 33.91 -21.63 45.38
C ALA A 1106 35.45 -21.68 45.53
N ASP A 1107 36.18 -22.20 44.53
CA ASP A 1107 37.65 -22.19 44.54
C ASP A 1107 38.23 -20.78 44.38
N TRP A 1108 37.53 -19.88 43.66
CA TRP A 1108 37.90 -18.48 43.53
C TRP A 1108 37.62 -17.66 44.80
N MET A 1109 36.56 -17.96 45.56
CA MET A 1109 36.28 -17.32 46.86
C MET A 1109 37.14 -17.81 48.02
N MET A 1110 37.88 -18.92 47.85
CA MET A 1110 38.74 -19.53 48.86
C MET A 1110 40.24 -19.17 48.72
N ARG A 1111 40.61 -18.44 47.66
CA ARG A 1111 41.98 -17.96 47.38
C ARG A 1111 42.10 -16.46 47.68
#